data_AF-A0A6A3NP96-F1
#
_entry.id   AF-A0A6A3NP96-F1
#
_cell.length_a   1.000
_cell.length_b   1.000
_cell.length_c   1.000
_cell.angle_alpha   90.00
_cell.angle_beta   90.00
_cell.angle_gamma   90.00
#
_symmetry.space_group_name_H-M   'P 1'
#
loop_
_entity.id
_entity.type
_entity.pdbx_description
1 polymer ?
#
loop_
_entity_poly.entity_id
_entity_poly.type
_entity_poly.pdbx_seq_one_letter_code
_entity_poly.pdbx_strand_id
1 'polypeptide(L)'
;MARRAASTTDEDRRFRRLAAQLGVSRHVLGPADAAEGAGISAADGSGGDSTPERRPPAPHEAPDDDEQHVQEEIETEAANDEEDDEEDEDAGELSLTLPSDSASEGLSSDLSLPHSFGHYDQIPTGRGLSHFDDHLTRLSPGQLPSGRTNRLQQMPQRTAAGGNGASSTADGSEAVMKKFYEIQVGKIRAQLALSVRAQRELEKTLQEERTTWQEKAAEMQSKLADERDRFDKELEQARADLQAAQTRLKMEKTHFATLQISDALAEQLSRQNEEDLSIREYIQLSIHLKVRKLETELEQCRQEMENLRKSSSADRAVAAGASDEVAQVQRIAEAKERRLQHELELSEATRQELENQIKTLVSQVDVMKEEHRRNEEVFSDQRGLQRESERLKRDLQVLQREHDDLKSRFEETSASSSDLHQKIALLTADKTFLQDAKTLLEEQVAKFQVSQQAMHAKLNTLQEKHDGNLSQNVQLQNETRLHFEKKLDDEMTKFMELSKREIERIRNDGQVVYERENRLLKEARDDALKHMEVLQARLGSVQSALDEKVLESTRMESSHTTALATARNDLKMRHFEISQLKLTLEEKATNARNARLELDMLTQKVEAHKEEFARLETTSTTRITQLEAALEVERNKLKEYELLEVDLDGAVVQTGEIAADGADPANGSAATDSKLQEVMTTFGAIPTTTKRRFQQSVLLAQRVVKSQREAIALEQKLTEVSNERGRLQQEVIELKAKLATFHQPQSYLIDKLTRREQELQGAVQRYQDVQAQLQQLRTEYRQLQEANSSLQSQLQQLLSRRGDLDALKATVQLLRDRIQTTNPQKQQPPPRSYQAPMAQASDFSRAQTTKDDAVDPIASPPIISPFAKVSPPPSIASKMTQPPTPIRQKDDLRPASEASSSSSSISSAPRWYTKLRGPAQQQQAR
;
A
#
# COMPACT_ATOMS: atom_id res chain seq x y z
N MET A 1 -44.72 39.42 85.67
CA MET A 1 -45.80 38.43 85.46
C MET A 1 -46.81 39.01 84.46
N ALA A 2 -47.65 38.27 83.72
CA ALA A 2 -47.53 36.97 83.04
C ALA A 2 -48.92 36.58 82.49
N ARG A 3 -48.99 36.08 81.23
CA ARG A 3 -50.16 35.67 80.40
C ARG A 3 -50.52 36.72 79.34
N ARG A 4 -50.45 36.43 78.03
CA ARG A 4 -51.09 35.39 77.18
C ARG A 4 -52.56 35.72 76.83
N ALA A 5 -53.04 35.50 75.60
CA ALA A 5 -52.38 35.29 74.29
C ALA A 5 -53.45 35.19 73.16
N ALA A 6 -53.11 35.70 71.96
CA ALA A 6 -53.75 35.40 70.67
C ALA A 6 -55.24 35.79 70.53
N SER A 7 -55.86 35.83 69.34
CA SER A 7 -55.41 35.48 67.98
C SER A 7 -56.16 36.28 66.88
N THR A 8 -55.47 36.68 65.81
CA THR A 8 -55.87 36.63 64.37
C THR A 8 -57.29 37.04 63.90
N THR A 9 -57.55 37.66 62.74
CA THR A 9 -56.77 38.32 61.64
C THR A 9 -57.81 38.84 60.62
N ASP A 10 -57.68 40.07 60.08
CA ASP A 10 -57.92 40.34 58.63
C ASP A 10 -57.61 41.80 58.20
N GLU A 11 -57.87 42.78 59.07
CA GLU A 11 -58.05 44.18 58.64
C GLU A 11 -56.78 44.87 58.11
N ASP A 12 -55.61 44.57 58.68
CA ASP A 12 -54.32 45.21 58.33
C ASP A 12 -53.93 45.05 56.85
N ARG A 13 -54.41 44.02 56.15
CA ARG A 13 -54.09 43.79 54.72
C ARG A 13 -54.84 44.71 53.76
N ARG A 14 -55.91 45.36 54.22
CA ARG A 14 -56.62 46.41 53.45
C ARG A 14 -56.17 47.81 53.83
N PHE A 15 -55.53 47.99 54.99
CA PHE A 15 -55.02 49.29 55.39
C PHE A 15 -53.70 49.65 54.70
N ARG A 16 -53.86 50.33 53.55
CA ARG A 16 -53.03 51.47 53.15
C ARG A 16 -51.52 51.18 52.94
N ARG A 17 -51.04 50.59 51.85
CA ARG A 17 -51.54 50.61 50.44
C ARG A 17 -52.06 51.97 49.92
N LEU A 18 -51.78 53.03 50.68
CA LEU A 18 -52.14 54.44 50.42
C LEU A 18 -51.00 55.36 50.88
N ALA A 19 -50.23 54.95 51.90
CA ALA A 19 -48.98 55.60 52.28
C ALA A 19 -47.86 55.52 51.21
N ALA A 20 -48.04 54.71 50.17
CA ALA A 20 -47.07 54.52 49.08
C ALA A 20 -47.30 55.44 47.86
N GLN A 21 -48.26 56.38 47.92
CA GLN A 21 -48.72 57.15 46.74
C GLN A 21 -48.52 58.67 46.85
N LEU A 22 -47.94 59.18 47.94
CA LEU A 22 -47.69 60.61 48.19
C LEU A 22 -46.28 60.82 48.79
N GLY A 23 -45.24 60.51 48.00
CA GLY A 23 -43.85 60.49 48.46
C GLY A 23 -43.20 61.87 48.60
N VAL A 24 -42.41 62.06 49.66
CA VAL A 24 -41.52 63.22 49.87
C VAL A 24 -40.24 62.76 50.59
N SER A 25 -39.08 62.97 49.96
CA SER A 25 -37.73 63.11 50.55
C SER A 25 -37.09 61.98 51.38
N ARG A 26 -35.77 62.00 51.69
CA ARG A 26 -34.56 62.47 50.95
C ARG A 26 -33.30 62.14 51.80
N HIS A 27 -32.29 61.55 51.16
CA HIS A 27 -30.84 61.58 51.48
C HIS A 27 -30.21 60.85 52.71
N VAL A 28 -29.20 60.02 52.38
CA VAL A 28 -27.76 60.09 52.80
C VAL A 28 -27.36 59.64 54.22
N LEU A 29 -26.12 59.11 54.28
CA LEU A 29 -25.35 58.54 55.42
C LEU A 29 -25.73 57.13 55.91
N GLY A 30 -24.78 56.20 55.76
CA GLY A 30 -24.43 55.25 56.83
C GLY A 30 -23.42 55.91 57.80
N PRO A 31 -22.97 55.23 58.87
CA PRO A 31 -22.08 54.08 58.68
C PRO A 31 -22.16 52.96 59.75
N ALA A 32 -21.31 51.94 59.56
CA ALA A 32 -20.57 51.15 60.56
C ALA A 32 -21.26 50.48 61.79
N ASP A 33 -21.16 49.15 61.76
CA ASP A 33 -20.63 48.27 62.83
C ASP A 33 -21.39 47.87 64.12
N ALA A 34 -20.92 46.71 64.61
CA ALA A 34 -20.95 46.19 65.99
C ALA A 34 -22.17 45.40 66.54
N ALA A 35 -22.03 44.08 66.42
CA ALA A 35 -21.89 43.13 67.56
C ALA A 35 -23.10 42.35 68.16
N GLU A 36 -22.84 41.04 68.32
CA GLU A 36 -23.41 40.03 69.26
C GLU A 36 -24.92 39.75 69.31
N GLY A 37 -25.41 38.51 69.47
CA GLY A 37 -24.78 37.18 69.63
C GLY A 37 -25.83 36.06 69.41
N ALA A 38 -25.64 34.78 69.77
CA ALA A 38 -24.54 34.09 70.44
C ALA A 38 -24.66 32.53 70.29
N GLY A 39 -23.57 31.80 70.59
CA GLY A 39 -23.58 30.33 70.83
C GLY A 39 -23.45 29.43 69.58
N ILE A 40 -22.88 28.22 69.65
CA ILE A 40 -22.69 27.27 70.78
C ILE A 40 -21.37 26.45 70.62
N SER A 41 -20.69 26.18 71.75
CA SER A 41 -19.65 25.16 72.10
C SER A 41 -18.87 24.33 71.05
N ALA A 42 -17.62 23.88 71.27
CA ALA A 42 -16.56 24.19 72.27
C ALA A 42 -15.28 23.35 71.99
N ALA A 43 -14.12 23.77 72.54
CA ALA A 43 -12.91 22.99 72.90
C ALA A 43 -12.15 22.21 71.78
N ASP A 44 -10.84 21.93 71.85
CA ASP A 44 -9.69 22.49 72.59
C ASP A 44 -8.41 21.98 71.86
N GLY A 45 -7.22 22.59 71.93
CA GLY A 45 -6.80 23.84 72.59
C GLY A 45 -5.26 23.89 72.74
N SER A 46 -4.67 25.09 72.93
CA SER A 46 -3.24 25.37 73.24
C SER A 46 -2.19 24.95 72.18
N GLY A 47 -1.10 25.67 71.88
CA GLY A 47 -0.49 26.93 72.36
C GLY A 47 1.01 26.90 71.98
N GLY A 48 1.80 27.98 71.87
CA GLY A 48 1.60 29.43 72.00
C GLY A 48 2.97 30.14 72.03
N ASP A 49 3.01 31.46 71.79
CA ASP A 49 4.17 32.38 72.01
C ASP A 49 5.43 32.17 71.11
N SER A 50 6.31 33.15 70.83
CA SER A 50 6.45 34.55 71.31
C SER A 50 6.72 35.56 70.16
N THR A 51 6.77 36.85 70.50
CA THR A 51 6.97 38.04 69.62
C THR A 51 8.40 38.65 69.81
N PRO A 52 8.72 39.91 69.41
CA PRO A 52 8.70 40.61 68.09
C PRO A 52 10.04 41.33 67.76
N GLU A 53 10.10 42.10 66.65
CA GLU A 53 10.48 43.54 66.62
C GLU A 53 10.12 44.17 65.24
N ARG A 54 9.38 45.30 65.17
CA ARG A 54 9.80 46.73 65.00
C ARG A 54 10.55 47.07 63.68
N ARG A 55 10.37 48.24 63.01
CA ARG A 55 9.32 49.31 62.91
C ARG A 55 9.73 50.24 61.69
N PRO A 56 9.08 51.39 61.36
CA PRO A 56 9.05 52.02 59.99
C PRO A 56 9.83 53.37 59.97
N PRO A 57 9.53 54.45 59.16
CA PRO A 57 8.56 54.69 58.05
C PRO A 57 9.10 55.48 56.82
N ALA A 58 8.19 55.95 55.95
CA ALA A 58 8.36 57.01 54.92
C ALA A 58 8.28 58.44 55.55
N PRO A 59 8.15 59.61 54.84
CA PRO A 59 6.97 59.95 53.98
C PRO A 59 7.12 61.07 52.87
N HIS A 60 5.99 61.39 52.18
CA HIS A 60 5.62 62.65 51.47
C HIS A 60 6.46 63.11 50.25
N GLU A 61 6.05 64.03 49.34
CA GLU A 61 5.00 65.09 49.32
C GLU A 61 4.11 65.11 48.03
N ALA A 62 3.24 66.12 47.91
CA ALA A 62 2.32 66.52 46.81
C ALA A 62 2.09 68.07 46.93
N PRO A 63 1.09 68.78 46.33
CA PRO A 63 0.04 68.44 45.35
C PRO A 63 -0.16 69.55 44.25
N ASP A 64 -1.42 69.74 43.78
CA ASP A 64 -2.03 70.92 43.10
C ASP A 64 -1.59 71.27 41.65
N ASP A 65 -2.44 71.76 40.72
CA ASP A 65 -3.86 72.23 40.75
C ASP A 65 -4.60 71.95 39.39
N ASP A 66 -5.82 72.50 39.16
CA ASP A 66 -6.74 72.21 38.02
C ASP A 66 -7.15 73.48 37.17
N GLU A 67 -8.23 73.39 36.36
CA GLU A 67 -8.96 74.42 35.56
C GLU A 67 -8.44 74.79 34.13
N GLN A 68 -9.27 75.27 33.16
CA GLN A 68 -10.62 74.85 32.70
C GLN A 68 -10.99 75.51 31.33
N HIS A 69 -11.64 74.75 30.43
CA HIS A 69 -12.72 75.18 29.49
C HIS A 69 -12.52 76.20 28.31
N VAL A 70 -13.29 75.98 27.21
CA VAL A 70 -13.91 76.96 26.23
C VAL A 70 -13.27 77.26 24.82
N GLN A 71 -14.07 76.94 23.78
CA GLN A 71 -14.23 77.53 22.40
C GLN A 71 -13.06 77.57 21.37
N GLU A 72 -13.24 77.97 20.08
CA GLU A 72 -14.25 77.73 19.00
C GLU A 72 -13.91 78.62 17.77
N GLU A 73 -13.75 78.02 16.58
CA GLU A 73 -13.86 78.55 15.19
C GLU A 73 -13.19 79.86 14.65
N ILE A 74 -12.57 79.70 13.46
CA ILE A 74 -12.70 80.52 12.20
C ILE A 74 -11.76 81.72 11.85
N GLU A 75 -11.30 81.71 10.57
CA GLU A 75 -10.73 82.77 9.69
C GLU A 75 -9.46 83.54 10.14
N THR A 76 -8.65 84.19 9.28
CA THR A 76 -8.54 84.31 7.80
C THR A 76 -7.03 84.17 7.41
N GLU A 77 -6.40 84.50 6.26
CA GLU A 77 -6.66 85.20 4.97
C GLU A 77 -6.07 84.37 3.78
N ALA A 78 -6.07 84.89 2.55
CA ALA A 78 -5.32 84.36 1.40
C ALA A 78 -4.91 85.48 0.40
N ALA A 79 -3.83 85.28 -0.37
CA ALA A 79 -3.43 86.15 -1.48
C ALA A 79 -2.68 85.33 -2.57
N ASN A 80 -2.89 85.69 -3.84
CA ASN A 80 -2.17 85.16 -5.00
C ASN A 80 -1.07 86.15 -5.45
N ASP A 81 -0.21 85.75 -6.38
CA ASP A 81 -0.16 86.27 -7.77
C ASP A 81 1.11 85.77 -8.52
N GLU A 82 0.95 85.42 -9.81
CA GLU A 82 1.85 85.62 -10.99
C GLU A 82 3.34 85.13 -10.95
N GLU A 83 4.07 84.74 -12.02
CA GLU A 83 3.82 84.36 -13.44
C GLU A 83 5.11 83.67 -14.03
N ASP A 84 5.03 83.00 -15.20
CA ASP A 84 6.09 82.73 -16.24
C ASP A 84 7.41 81.92 -15.90
N ASP A 85 8.19 81.27 -16.80
CA ASP A 85 8.06 80.83 -18.23
C ASP A 85 9.11 79.74 -18.64
N GLU A 86 8.97 79.14 -19.85
CA GLU A 86 9.93 78.37 -20.74
C GLU A 86 10.71 77.13 -20.15
N GLU A 87 10.99 75.98 -20.80
CA GLU A 87 11.48 75.56 -22.15
C GLU A 87 13.00 75.88 -22.40
N ASP A 88 13.89 75.07 -23.00
CA ASP A 88 13.76 73.92 -23.95
C ASP A 88 15.05 73.02 -24.09
N GLU A 89 14.93 71.83 -24.77
CA GLU A 89 15.90 70.89 -25.48
C GLU A 89 17.40 70.64 -25.01
N ASP A 90 18.25 69.69 -25.50
CA ASP A 90 18.24 68.58 -26.51
C ASP A 90 19.27 67.42 -26.22
N ALA A 91 19.09 66.26 -26.88
CA ALA A 91 19.98 65.15 -27.35
C ALA A 91 21.34 64.73 -26.71
N GLY A 92 21.64 63.41 -26.75
CA GLY A 92 22.98 62.84 -26.46
C GLY A 92 23.14 61.29 -26.54
N GLU A 93 23.49 60.77 -27.72
CA GLU A 93 23.57 59.35 -28.16
C GLU A 93 24.34 58.26 -27.32
N LEU A 94 23.74 57.05 -27.30
CA LEU A 94 24.31 55.70 -27.61
C LEU A 94 25.29 54.88 -26.70
N SER A 95 24.93 53.58 -26.59
CA SER A 95 25.79 52.36 -26.75
C SER A 95 26.36 51.53 -25.57
N LEU A 96 25.82 50.30 -25.48
CA LEU A 96 26.49 48.98 -25.43
C LEU A 96 26.97 48.29 -24.10
N THR A 97 26.66 46.98 -24.09
CA THR A 97 27.36 45.82 -23.46
C THR A 97 27.29 45.51 -21.95
N LEU A 98 26.76 44.30 -21.68
CA LEU A 98 27.01 43.39 -20.53
C LEU A 98 28.38 42.68 -20.72
N PRO A 99 28.88 41.73 -19.86
CA PRO A 99 28.29 41.11 -18.66
C PRO A 99 29.26 40.89 -17.46
N SER A 100 28.82 40.10 -16.46
CA SER A 100 29.64 39.39 -15.45
C SER A 100 30.32 40.24 -14.34
N ASP A 101 30.65 39.72 -13.15
CA ASP A 101 30.51 38.35 -12.62
C ASP A 101 30.32 38.29 -11.08
N SER A 102 30.02 37.09 -10.57
CA SER A 102 30.42 36.53 -9.25
C SER A 102 30.02 37.22 -7.93
N ALA A 103 28.95 36.66 -7.35
CA ALA A 103 28.92 35.99 -6.03
C ALA A 103 29.44 36.68 -4.75
N SER A 104 28.53 36.83 -3.77
CA SER A 104 28.79 36.38 -2.39
C SER A 104 27.51 36.02 -1.62
N GLU A 105 27.71 35.19 -0.60
CA GLU A 105 26.87 34.84 0.55
C GLU A 105 26.12 36.07 1.17
N GLY A 106 25.02 35.95 1.91
CA GLY A 106 24.30 34.80 2.48
C GLY A 106 23.29 35.26 3.56
N LEU A 107 22.96 34.39 4.53
CA LEU A 107 22.14 34.67 5.75
C LEU A 107 20.61 34.85 5.58
N SER A 108 19.93 33.72 5.47
CA SER A 108 18.81 33.23 6.30
C SER A 108 17.80 34.17 7.04
N SER A 109 16.58 33.61 7.10
CA SER A 109 15.63 33.59 8.23
C SER A 109 14.72 34.80 8.55
N ASP A 110 13.47 34.63 8.11
CA ASP A 110 12.27 34.47 8.96
C ASP A 110 11.61 35.65 9.71
N LEU A 111 10.41 35.95 9.20
CA LEU A 111 9.12 35.97 9.93
C LEU A 111 8.87 37.00 11.05
N SER A 112 7.91 37.89 10.77
CA SER A 112 7.06 38.52 11.79
C SER A 112 5.58 38.57 11.34
N LEU A 113 4.82 37.51 11.64
CA LEU A 113 3.35 37.57 11.82
C LEU A 113 3.08 37.99 13.27
N PRO A 114 2.08 38.84 13.54
CA PRO A 114 0.76 38.37 14.04
C PRO A 114 -0.42 39.32 13.62
N HIS A 115 -1.71 39.13 13.94
CA HIS A 115 -2.54 38.01 14.41
C HIS A 115 -4.03 38.35 14.12
N SER A 116 -4.86 37.37 13.71
CA SER A 116 -6.30 37.22 14.05
C SER A 116 -6.79 35.90 13.42
N PHE A 117 -7.12 34.79 14.11
CA PHE A 117 -8.08 34.47 15.18
C PHE A 117 -9.56 34.37 14.77
N GLY A 118 -10.12 33.15 14.90
CA GLY A 118 -11.52 32.81 14.66
C GLY A 118 -11.84 32.37 13.22
N HIS A 119 -12.65 31.34 12.97
CA HIS A 119 -13.19 30.30 13.85
C HIS A 119 -13.53 29.04 13.00
N TYR A 120 -13.54 27.85 13.60
CA TYR A 120 -13.86 26.58 12.92
C TYR A 120 -15.29 26.15 13.29
N ASP A 121 -16.09 25.60 12.35
CA ASP A 121 -16.48 24.18 12.45
C ASP A 121 -17.26 23.58 11.25
N GLN A 122 -17.18 22.24 11.15
CA GLN A 122 -18.14 21.25 10.59
C GLN A 122 -18.74 21.46 9.16
N ILE A 123 -18.33 20.72 8.11
CA ILE A 123 -18.64 19.29 7.75
C ILE A 123 -20.07 19.10 7.16
N PRO A 124 -20.30 18.30 6.07
CA PRO A 124 -19.44 17.35 5.32
C PRO A 124 -19.23 17.84 3.85
N THR A 125 -19.04 17.10 2.72
CA THR A 125 -19.07 15.68 2.29
C THR A 125 -18.29 15.57 0.94
N GLY A 126 -17.73 14.45 0.44
CA GLY A 126 -17.52 13.10 1.00
C GLY A 126 -17.74 11.94 0.01
N ARG A 127 -16.84 11.71 -0.98
CA ARG A 127 -16.68 10.40 -1.65
C ARG A 127 -15.38 10.23 -2.46
N GLY A 128 -14.69 9.11 -2.21
CA GLY A 128 -14.02 8.28 -3.21
C GLY A 128 -12.82 8.81 -3.98
N LEU A 129 -11.62 8.35 -3.60
CA LEU A 129 -10.55 8.07 -4.56
C LEU A 129 -9.75 6.84 -4.10
N SER A 130 -9.96 5.74 -4.80
CA SER A 130 -8.99 4.64 -4.89
C SER A 130 -8.29 4.76 -6.24
N HIS A 131 -6.97 4.59 -6.30
CA HIS A 131 -6.39 3.49 -7.09
C HIS A 131 -4.92 3.22 -6.73
N PHE A 132 -4.35 2.27 -7.47
CA PHE A 132 -3.00 1.69 -7.48
C PHE A 132 -1.85 2.70 -7.27
N ASP A 133 -0.79 2.37 -6.53
CA ASP A 133 0.13 1.20 -6.61
C ASP A 133 1.18 1.38 -7.71
N ASP A 134 2.45 1.23 -7.31
CA ASP A 134 3.58 1.04 -8.20
C ASP A 134 4.59 0.12 -7.50
N HIS A 135 5.28 -0.71 -8.27
CA HIS A 135 5.87 -1.96 -7.81
C HIS A 135 7.37 -2.05 -8.11
N LEU A 136 8.01 -3.03 -7.45
CA LEU A 136 9.40 -3.49 -7.67
C LEU A 136 10.51 -2.57 -7.08
N THR A 137 11.65 -3.07 -6.60
CA THR A 137 12.12 -4.47 -6.53
C THR A 137 12.86 -4.80 -5.24
N ARG A 138 12.82 -6.08 -4.89
CA ARG A 138 13.53 -6.75 -3.78
C ARG A 138 15.04 -6.50 -3.80
N LEU A 139 15.64 -6.27 -2.63
CA LEU A 139 16.92 -6.87 -2.25
C LEU A 139 16.91 -7.26 -0.76
N SER A 140 17.64 -8.32 -0.42
CA SER A 140 17.94 -8.73 0.95
C SER A 140 19.45 -8.67 1.16
N PRO A 141 19.90 -8.40 2.39
CA PRO A 141 21.07 -9.08 2.93
C PRO A 141 20.76 -9.75 4.28
N GLY A 142 21.54 -10.75 4.66
CA GLY A 142 21.37 -11.41 5.95
C GLY A 142 22.58 -12.21 6.42
N GLN A 143 23.10 -11.82 7.60
CA GLN A 143 24.01 -12.57 8.49
C GLN A 143 25.42 -12.80 7.90
N LEU A 144 26.54 -12.71 8.64
CA LEU A 144 26.91 -13.22 9.98
C LEU A 144 28.03 -12.31 10.60
N PRO A 145 28.81 -12.69 11.64
CA PRO A 145 28.43 -12.93 13.04
C PRO A 145 29.34 -12.19 14.08
N SER A 146 29.12 -12.46 15.38
CA SER A 146 29.91 -12.04 16.58
C SER A 146 29.51 -10.68 17.21
N GLY A 147 29.51 -10.49 18.54
CA GLY A 147 29.60 -11.46 19.64
C GLY A 147 29.91 -10.84 21.02
N ARG A 148 29.15 -11.21 22.08
CA ARG A 148 29.25 -10.73 23.51
C ARG A 148 28.88 -9.22 23.71
N THR A 149 28.40 -8.73 24.87
CA THR A 149 28.25 -9.28 26.25
C THR A 149 27.11 -8.59 27.05
N ASN A 150 26.73 -9.17 28.21
CA ASN A 150 26.12 -8.53 29.39
C ASN A 150 24.65 -8.01 29.39
N ARG A 151 23.73 -8.97 29.55
CA ARG A 151 22.71 -9.04 30.63
C ARG A 151 23.01 -8.21 31.90
N LEU A 152 22.03 -7.43 32.39
CA LEU A 152 21.68 -7.09 33.80
C LEU A 152 20.43 -6.14 33.75
N GLN A 153 19.24 -6.51 34.23
CA GLN A 153 18.66 -6.48 35.60
C GLN A 153 17.82 -5.22 35.94
N GLN A 154 16.53 -5.48 36.20
CA GLN A 154 15.66 -4.94 37.27
C GLN A 154 15.52 -3.42 37.54
N MET A 155 14.26 -2.95 37.47
CA MET A 155 13.71 -1.84 38.29
C MET A 155 13.85 -2.14 39.80
N PRO A 156 14.02 -1.11 40.66
CA PRO A 156 12.85 -0.67 41.43
C PRO A 156 12.73 0.87 41.64
N GLN A 157 11.62 1.27 42.28
CA GLN A 157 11.19 2.66 42.56
C GLN A 157 12.02 3.41 43.63
N ARG A 158 11.90 4.76 43.62
CA ARG A 158 11.72 5.68 44.78
C ARG A 158 11.33 7.08 44.22
N THR A 159 10.14 7.64 44.43
CA THR A 159 9.55 8.32 45.62
C THR A 159 10.28 9.59 46.10
N ALA A 160 9.65 10.77 45.93
CA ALA A 160 9.66 11.91 46.89
C ALA A 160 8.61 12.99 46.50
N ALA A 161 8.31 13.88 47.45
CA ALA A 161 7.34 15.00 47.49
C ALA A 161 7.23 15.93 46.25
N GLY A 162 6.21 16.79 46.10
CA GLY A 162 5.06 17.12 46.98
C GLY A 162 5.12 18.56 47.55
N GLY A 163 4.10 19.38 47.26
CA GLY A 163 3.97 20.76 47.77
C GLY A 163 2.95 21.60 46.98
N ASN A 164 2.01 22.26 47.66
CA ASN A 164 0.92 23.01 47.03
C ASN A 164 1.30 24.45 46.66
N GLY A 165 0.70 24.96 45.58
CA GLY A 165 0.59 26.40 45.28
C GLY A 165 -0.59 26.65 44.35
N ALA A 166 -1.70 27.17 44.87
CA ALA A 166 -3.00 27.17 44.18
C ALA A 166 -3.49 28.59 43.82
N SER A 167 -3.08 29.09 42.66
CA SER A 167 -3.77 30.12 41.87
C SER A 167 -3.33 30.00 40.39
N SER A 168 -4.08 30.56 39.44
CA SER A 168 -3.84 30.53 37.98
C SER A 168 -3.61 29.15 37.32
N THR A 169 -4.44 28.16 37.65
CA THR A 169 -4.31 26.77 37.14
C THR A 169 -4.67 26.53 35.66
N ALA A 170 -5.03 27.56 34.89
CA ALA A 170 -5.30 27.46 33.45
C ALA A 170 -3.99 27.48 32.63
N ASP A 171 -3.40 28.66 32.43
CA ASP A 171 -2.23 28.92 31.56
C ASP A 171 -1.04 28.00 31.86
N GLY A 172 -0.81 27.69 33.14
CA GLY A 172 0.27 26.79 33.55
C GLY A 172 0.14 25.38 33.00
N SER A 173 -1.09 24.88 32.80
CA SER A 173 -1.35 23.56 32.22
C SER A 173 -1.09 23.54 30.71
N GLU A 174 -1.53 24.58 29.99
CA GLU A 174 -1.31 24.72 28.55
C GLU A 174 0.18 24.92 28.23
N ALA A 175 0.89 25.75 28.99
CA ALA A 175 2.33 25.95 28.83
C ALA A 175 3.14 24.67 29.06
N VAL A 176 2.71 23.78 29.96
CA VAL A 176 3.32 22.46 30.17
C VAL A 176 2.99 21.49 29.03
N MET A 177 1.73 21.46 28.57
CA MET A 177 1.32 20.64 27.42
C MET A 177 2.06 21.05 26.14
N LYS A 178 2.17 22.35 25.86
CA LYS A 178 2.92 22.90 24.72
C LYS A 178 4.38 22.46 24.75
N LYS A 179 5.06 22.61 25.90
CA LYS A 179 6.45 22.13 26.08
C LYS A 179 6.58 20.62 25.92
N PHE A 180 5.60 19.83 26.37
CA PHE A 180 5.58 18.39 26.13
C PHE A 180 5.48 18.05 24.64
N TYR A 181 4.59 18.71 23.89
CA TYR A 181 4.50 18.54 22.43
C TYR A 181 5.76 19.02 21.70
N GLU A 182 6.37 20.13 22.10
CA GLU A 182 7.65 20.61 21.55
C GLU A 182 8.78 19.58 21.76
N ILE A 183 8.84 18.93 22.94
CA ILE A 183 9.78 17.84 23.23
C ILE A 183 9.48 16.59 22.39
N GLN A 184 8.22 16.21 22.21
CA GLN A 184 7.83 15.08 21.34
C GLN A 184 8.17 15.34 19.87
N VAL A 185 7.85 16.53 19.35
CA VAL A 185 8.20 16.95 17.99
C VAL A 185 9.72 17.02 17.81
N GLY A 186 10.45 17.55 18.80
CA GLY A 186 11.92 17.54 18.81
C GLY A 186 12.49 16.11 18.77
N LYS A 187 11.91 15.18 19.53
CA LYS A 187 12.29 13.75 19.53
C LYS A 187 12.01 13.08 18.18
N ILE A 188 10.85 13.33 17.58
CA ILE A 188 10.49 12.80 16.25
C ILE A 188 11.43 13.38 15.17
N ARG A 189 11.71 14.69 15.19
CA ARG A 189 12.68 15.33 14.29
C ARG A 189 14.09 14.76 14.45
N ALA A 190 14.53 14.50 15.69
CA ALA A 190 15.82 13.87 15.96
C ALA A 190 15.87 12.41 15.46
N GLN A 191 14.80 11.64 15.63
CA GLN A 191 14.70 10.28 15.11
C GLN A 191 14.71 10.24 13.56
N LEU A 192 14.01 11.18 12.91
CA LEU A 192 14.03 11.34 11.46
C LEU A 192 15.42 11.78 10.95
N ALA A 193 16.10 12.68 11.65
CA ALA A 193 17.46 13.08 11.30
C ALA A 193 18.46 11.92 11.43
N LEU A 194 18.24 10.98 12.36
CA LEU A 194 19.04 9.76 12.49
C LEU A 194 18.72 8.73 11.41
N SER A 195 17.45 8.50 11.06
CA SER A 195 17.11 7.55 9.99
C SER A 195 17.58 8.04 8.62
N VAL A 196 17.49 9.33 8.32
CA VAL A 196 17.99 9.93 7.07
C VAL A 196 19.53 9.90 6.99
N ARG A 197 20.25 9.96 8.12
CA ARG A 197 21.71 9.71 8.14
C ARG A 197 22.03 8.24 7.84
N ALA A 198 21.37 7.31 8.53
CA ALA A 198 21.56 5.88 8.31
C ALA A 198 21.21 5.45 6.87
N GLN A 199 20.19 6.09 6.25
CA GLN A 199 19.88 5.90 4.84
C GLN A 199 21.04 6.35 3.93
N ARG A 200 21.58 7.56 4.12
CA ARG A 200 22.71 8.06 3.31
C ARG A 200 23.99 7.25 3.49
N GLU A 201 24.23 6.75 4.70
CA GLU A 201 25.33 5.83 5.00
C GLU A 201 25.16 4.50 4.24
N LEU A 202 23.94 3.95 4.21
CA LEU A 202 23.62 2.74 3.44
C LEU A 202 23.70 2.97 1.92
N GLU A 203 23.22 4.11 1.42
CA GLU A 203 23.32 4.49 0.00
C GLU A 203 24.80 4.60 -0.42
N LYS A 204 25.64 5.19 0.44
CA LYS A 204 27.09 5.28 0.21
C LYS A 204 27.76 3.90 0.18
N THR A 205 27.49 3.01 1.15
CA THR A 205 28.09 1.67 1.14
C THR A 205 27.61 0.83 -0.05
N LEU A 206 26.34 0.97 -0.45
CA LEU A 206 25.80 0.30 -1.64
C LEU A 206 26.45 0.80 -2.93
N GLN A 207 26.80 2.09 -3.00
CA GLN A 207 27.56 2.65 -4.12
C GLN A 207 29.03 2.18 -4.15
N GLU A 208 29.68 2.06 -2.99
CA GLU A 208 31.04 1.48 -2.85
C GLU A 208 31.08 -0.02 -3.17
N GLU A 209 30.03 -0.77 -2.82
CA GLU A 209 29.86 -2.15 -3.31
C GLU A 209 29.72 -2.18 -4.84
N ARG A 210 28.91 -1.30 -5.43
CA ARG A 210 28.74 -1.24 -6.89
C ARG A 210 30.04 -0.94 -7.64
N THR A 211 30.84 0.04 -7.20
CA THR A 211 32.12 0.34 -7.85
C THR A 211 33.10 -0.81 -7.71
N THR A 212 33.23 -1.39 -6.51
CA THR A 212 34.15 -2.55 -6.32
C THR A 212 33.67 -3.82 -7.01
N TRP A 213 32.40 -3.97 -7.38
CA TRP A 213 31.92 -5.03 -8.28
C TRP A 213 32.24 -4.73 -9.75
N GLN A 214 32.14 -3.47 -10.19
CA GLN A 214 32.54 -3.05 -11.54
C GLN A 214 34.05 -3.20 -11.77
N GLU A 215 34.88 -2.81 -10.80
CA GLU A 215 36.34 -2.99 -10.82
C GLU A 215 36.72 -4.47 -10.96
N LYS A 216 36.12 -5.35 -10.14
CA LYS A 216 36.34 -6.81 -10.23
C LYS A 216 35.89 -7.39 -11.58
N ALA A 217 34.81 -6.88 -12.16
CA ALA A 217 34.36 -7.31 -13.48
C ALA A 217 35.35 -6.90 -14.59
N ALA A 218 35.86 -5.66 -14.54
CA ALA A 218 36.90 -5.18 -15.46
C ALA A 218 38.22 -5.94 -15.30
N GLU A 219 38.65 -6.20 -14.07
CA GLU A 219 39.83 -7.04 -13.79
C GLU A 219 39.69 -8.45 -14.39
N MET A 220 38.53 -9.10 -14.24
CA MET A 220 38.29 -10.43 -14.80
C MET A 220 38.26 -10.42 -16.34
N GLN A 221 37.70 -9.36 -16.95
CA GLN A 221 37.75 -9.18 -18.41
C GLN A 221 39.19 -8.98 -18.91
N SER A 222 40.01 -8.19 -18.20
CA SER A 222 41.43 -8.01 -18.54
C SER A 222 42.20 -9.33 -18.44
N LYS A 223 42.00 -10.12 -17.39
CA LYS A 223 42.67 -11.42 -17.20
C LYS A 223 42.31 -12.41 -18.31
N LEU A 224 41.04 -12.45 -18.73
CA LEU A 224 40.61 -13.29 -19.85
C LEU A 224 41.17 -12.82 -21.20
N ALA A 225 41.40 -11.52 -21.38
CA ALA A 225 42.12 -10.99 -22.54
C ALA A 225 43.61 -11.40 -22.50
N ASP A 226 44.29 -11.20 -21.36
CA ASP A 226 45.70 -11.59 -21.16
C ASP A 226 45.93 -13.09 -21.36
N GLU A 227 45.00 -13.94 -20.93
CA GLU A 227 45.04 -15.40 -21.13
C GLU A 227 44.89 -15.77 -22.60
N ARG A 228 43.91 -15.17 -23.31
CA ARG A 228 43.74 -15.35 -24.75
C ARG A 228 45.00 -14.94 -25.52
N ASP A 229 45.55 -13.77 -25.19
CA ASP A 229 46.75 -13.21 -25.81
C ASP A 229 47.99 -14.07 -25.58
N ARG A 230 48.02 -14.91 -24.54
CA ARG A 230 49.08 -15.92 -24.32
C ARG A 230 48.84 -17.15 -25.19
N PHE A 231 47.63 -17.70 -25.19
CA PHE A 231 47.31 -18.88 -26.01
C PHE A 231 47.49 -18.61 -27.51
N ASP A 232 47.11 -17.44 -28.02
CA ASP A 232 47.34 -17.09 -29.43
C ASP A 232 48.85 -17.03 -29.75
N LYS A 233 49.70 -16.55 -28.85
CA LYS A 233 51.18 -16.53 -29.00
C LYS A 233 51.80 -17.94 -28.90
N GLU A 234 51.34 -18.77 -27.96
CA GLU A 234 51.76 -20.18 -27.85
C GLU A 234 51.40 -20.98 -29.11
N LEU A 235 50.24 -20.69 -29.71
CA LEU A 235 49.77 -21.31 -30.95
C LEU A 235 50.60 -20.85 -32.17
N GLU A 236 50.99 -19.58 -32.25
CA GLU A 236 51.96 -19.11 -33.25
C GLU A 236 53.34 -19.75 -33.10
N GLN A 237 53.86 -19.88 -31.88
CA GLN A 237 55.13 -20.56 -31.63
C GLN A 237 55.07 -22.04 -32.04
N ALA A 238 54.03 -22.77 -31.63
CA ALA A 238 53.83 -24.17 -32.01
C ALA A 238 53.70 -24.37 -33.54
N ARG A 239 53.12 -23.38 -34.26
CA ARG A 239 53.10 -23.37 -35.73
C ARG A 239 54.49 -23.19 -36.32
N ALA A 240 55.33 -22.31 -35.76
CA ALA A 240 56.70 -22.10 -36.21
C ALA A 240 57.58 -23.34 -35.97
N ASP A 241 57.49 -23.94 -34.78
CA ASP A 241 58.21 -25.17 -34.43
C ASP A 241 57.79 -26.35 -35.33
N LEU A 242 56.50 -26.49 -35.64
CA LEU A 242 56.00 -27.47 -36.60
C LEU A 242 56.54 -27.23 -38.03
N GLN A 243 56.66 -25.98 -38.47
CA GLN A 243 57.27 -25.67 -39.77
C GLN A 243 58.77 -26.01 -39.79
N ALA A 244 59.50 -25.72 -38.72
CA ALA A 244 60.91 -26.10 -38.58
C ALA A 244 61.12 -27.63 -38.56
N ALA A 245 60.25 -28.37 -37.86
CA ALA A 245 60.24 -29.83 -37.89
C ALA A 245 59.94 -30.38 -39.30
N GLN A 246 59.01 -29.75 -40.04
CA GLN A 246 58.69 -30.14 -41.42
C GLN A 246 59.83 -29.85 -42.41
N THR A 247 60.57 -28.76 -42.27
CA THR A 247 61.75 -28.50 -43.14
C THR A 247 62.88 -29.47 -42.83
N ARG A 248 63.14 -29.74 -41.54
CA ARG A 248 64.10 -30.76 -41.12
C ARG A 248 63.74 -32.15 -41.66
N LEU A 249 62.49 -32.59 -41.52
CA LEU A 249 62.03 -33.88 -42.04
C LEU A 249 62.15 -33.99 -43.57
N LYS A 250 61.94 -32.89 -44.31
CA LYS A 250 62.19 -32.86 -45.77
C LYS A 250 63.68 -33.07 -46.09
N MET A 251 64.58 -32.42 -45.36
CA MET A 251 66.03 -32.61 -45.51
C MET A 251 66.43 -34.05 -45.18
N GLU A 252 66.00 -34.61 -44.04
CA GLU A 252 66.30 -35.99 -43.66
C GLU A 252 65.77 -37.00 -44.69
N LYS A 253 64.56 -36.81 -45.23
CA LYS A 253 64.04 -37.64 -46.34
C LYS A 253 64.90 -37.60 -47.61
N THR A 254 65.48 -36.46 -47.97
CA THR A 254 66.42 -36.40 -49.12
C THR A 254 67.73 -37.16 -48.89
N HIS A 255 68.16 -37.35 -47.64
CA HIS A 255 69.33 -38.18 -47.33
C HIS A 255 69.02 -39.68 -47.40
N PHE A 256 67.81 -40.10 -47.01
CA PHE A 256 67.40 -41.52 -47.07
C PHE A 256 66.95 -42.00 -48.46
N ALA A 257 66.67 -41.09 -49.41
CA ALA A 257 66.20 -41.43 -50.75
C ALA A 257 67.14 -42.39 -51.54
N THR A 258 68.44 -42.39 -51.24
CA THR A 258 69.43 -43.30 -51.85
C THR A 258 69.42 -44.73 -51.27
N LEU A 259 68.71 -44.95 -50.16
CA LEU A 259 68.60 -46.22 -49.45
C LEU A 259 67.20 -46.85 -49.57
N GLN A 260 66.25 -46.18 -50.20
CA GLN A 260 64.91 -46.70 -50.44
C GLN A 260 64.93 -47.76 -51.55
N ILE A 261 64.28 -48.91 -51.29
CA ILE A 261 64.07 -50.01 -52.23
C ILE A 261 62.56 -50.10 -52.54
N SER A 262 62.21 -50.59 -53.73
CA SER A 262 60.82 -50.86 -54.10
C SER A 262 60.30 -52.14 -53.45
N ASP A 263 59.01 -52.16 -53.12
CA ASP A 263 58.35 -53.29 -52.43
C ASP A 263 58.61 -54.66 -53.08
N ALA A 264 58.60 -54.73 -54.42
CA ALA A 264 58.85 -55.95 -55.16
C ALA A 264 60.29 -56.48 -55.04
N LEU A 265 61.28 -55.59 -54.86
CA LEU A 265 62.68 -55.97 -54.62
C LEU A 265 62.92 -56.29 -53.14
N ALA A 266 62.25 -55.59 -52.21
CA ALA A 266 62.26 -55.95 -50.79
C ALA A 266 61.69 -57.36 -50.57
N GLU A 267 60.59 -57.72 -51.23
CA GLU A 267 60.02 -59.07 -51.21
C GLU A 267 60.87 -60.14 -51.91
N GLN A 268 61.85 -59.76 -52.74
CA GLN A 268 62.82 -60.69 -53.32
C GLN A 268 63.99 -60.93 -52.36
N LEU A 269 64.55 -59.85 -51.80
CA LEU A 269 65.61 -59.90 -50.79
C LEU A 269 65.15 -60.65 -49.53
N SER A 270 63.89 -60.50 -49.11
CA SER A 270 63.33 -61.21 -47.95
C SER A 270 63.04 -62.70 -48.18
N ARG A 271 63.43 -63.26 -49.33
CA ARG A 271 63.34 -64.70 -49.65
C ARG A 271 64.70 -65.38 -49.78
N GLN A 272 65.79 -64.63 -49.59
CA GLN A 272 67.16 -65.11 -49.55
C GLN A 272 67.60 -65.29 -48.07
N ASN A 273 68.59 -66.13 -47.81
CA ASN A 273 69.12 -66.32 -46.46
C ASN A 273 70.03 -65.15 -46.07
N GLU A 274 70.09 -64.80 -44.79
CA GLU A 274 70.88 -63.64 -44.33
C GLU A 274 72.40 -63.74 -44.66
N GLU A 275 72.91 -64.95 -44.87
CA GLU A 275 74.29 -65.24 -45.27
C GLU A 275 74.59 -64.90 -46.75
N ASP A 276 73.56 -64.82 -47.61
CA ASP A 276 73.68 -64.58 -49.06
C ASP A 276 73.53 -63.09 -49.45
N LEU A 277 73.00 -62.23 -48.56
CA LEU A 277 72.76 -60.80 -48.86
C LEU A 277 74.04 -59.96 -48.74
N SER A 278 74.21 -58.97 -49.62
CA SER A 278 75.17 -57.90 -49.38
C SER A 278 74.79 -57.09 -48.13
N ILE A 279 75.76 -56.63 -47.35
CA ILE A 279 75.57 -55.71 -46.21
C ILE A 279 74.72 -54.50 -46.62
N ARG A 280 74.87 -54.01 -47.86
CA ARG A 280 74.04 -52.94 -48.42
C ARG A 280 72.57 -53.35 -48.54
N GLU A 281 72.29 -54.52 -49.09
CA GLU A 281 70.95 -55.04 -49.34
C GLU A 281 70.25 -55.39 -48.03
N TYR A 282 70.96 -55.97 -47.06
CA TYR A 282 70.48 -56.19 -45.70
C TYR A 282 70.10 -54.86 -45.00
N ILE A 283 70.96 -53.83 -45.10
CA ILE A 283 70.66 -52.50 -44.55
C ILE A 283 69.44 -51.89 -45.24
N GLN A 284 69.34 -51.96 -46.57
CA GLN A 284 68.19 -51.43 -47.31
C GLN A 284 66.89 -52.17 -47.00
N LEU A 285 66.93 -53.50 -46.82
CA LEU A 285 65.78 -54.30 -46.39
C LEU A 285 65.36 -53.97 -44.94
N SER A 286 66.32 -53.83 -44.03
CA SER A 286 66.07 -53.43 -42.63
C SER A 286 65.48 -52.01 -42.55
N ILE A 287 65.96 -51.09 -43.39
CA ILE A 287 65.39 -49.73 -43.53
C ILE A 287 63.99 -49.80 -44.12
N HIS A 288 63.76 -50.54 -45.21
CA HIS A 288 62.45 -50.68 -45.85
C HIS A 288 61.39 -51.24 -44.90
N LEU A 289 61.72 -52.31 -44.14
CA LEU A 289 60.82 -52.89 -43.14
C LEU A 289 60.51 -51.93 -41.98
N LYS A 290 61.47 -51.10 -41.54
CA LYS A 290 61.24 -50.07 -40.53
C LYS A 290 60.43 -48.89 -41.08
N VAL A 291 60.69 -48.47 -42.31
CA VAL A 291 59.94 -47.42 -43.01
C VAL A 291 58.49 -47.85 -43.23
N ARG A 292 58.23 -49.07 -43.73
CA ARG A 292 56.86 -49.60 -43.88
C ARG A 292 56.09 -49.63 -42.56
N LYS A 293 56.73 -50.00 -41.43
CA LYS A 293 56.09 -49.93 -40.10
C LYS A 293 55.71 -48.50 -39.73
N LEU A 294 56.67 -47.58 -39.79
CA LEU A 294 56.43 -46.15 -39.55
C LEU A 294 55.40 -45.54 -40.51
N GLU A 295 55.30 -46.03 -41.75
CA GLU A 295 54.28 -45.60 -42.70
C GLU A 295 52.89 -46.14 -42.35
N THR A 296 52.77 -47.40 -41.88
CA THR A 296 51.50 -47.92 -41.35
C THR A 296 51.07 -47.24 -40.06
N GLU A 297 52.01 -46.91 -39.17
CA GLU A 297 51.76 -46.15 -37.94
C GLU A 297 51.34 -44.70 -38.26
N LEU A 298 52.04 -44.04 -39.19
CA LEU A 298 51.66 -42.71 -39.70
C LEU A 298 50.28 -42.71 -40.37
N GLU A 299 49.92 -43.78 -41.08
CA GLU A 299 48.61 -43.89 -41.74
C GLU A 299 47.48 -44.19 -40.73
N GLN A 300 47.75 -44.96 -39.68
CA GLN A 300 46.84 -45.11 -38.54
C GLN A 300 46.63 -43.76 -37.83
N CYS A 301 47.70 -43.04 -37.48
CA CYS A 301 47.59 -41.72 -36.86
C CYS A 301 46.94 -40.68 -37.79
N ARG A 302 47.06 -40.79 -39.12
CA ARG A 302 46.28 -39.96 -40.07
C ARG A 302 44.79 -40.29 -40.02
N GLN A 303 44.43 -41.57 -39.96
CA GLN A 303 43.04 -42.00 -39.86
C GLN A 303 42.42 -41.56 -38.52
N GLU A 304 43.16 -41.67 -37.42
CA GLU A 304 42.77 -41.12 -36.11
C GLU A 304 42.61 -39.60 -36.16
N MET A 305 43.59 -38.86 -36.69
CA MET A 305 43.51 -37.40 -36.84
C MET A 305 42.36 -36.96 -37.75
N GLU A 306 42.05 -37.70 -38.82
CA GLU A 306 40.94 -37.41 -39.71
C GLU A 306 39.58 -37.78 -39.08
N ASN A 307 39.53 -38.81 -38.23
CA ASN A 307 38.34 -39.13 -37.43
C ASN A 307 38.10 -38.08 -36.33
N LEU A 308 39.14 -37.62 -35.64
CA LEU A 308 39.09 -36.51 -34.68
C LEU A 308 38.76 -35.18 -35.38
N ARG A 309 39.21 -34.98 -36.61
CA ARG A 309 38.82 -33.83 -37.45
C ARG A 309 37.35 -33.89 -37.83
N LYS A 310 36.83 -35.08 -38.15
CA LYS A 310 35.41 -35.31 -38.44
C LYS A 310 34.53 -35.07 -37.21
N SER A 311 34.86 -35.63 -36.04
CA SER A 311 34.14 -35.31 -34.80
C SER A 311 34.20 -33.82 -34.49
N SER A 312 35.40 -33.21 -34.48
CA SER A 312 35.58 -31.76 -34.31
C SER A 312 34.80 -30.91 -35.33
N SER A 313 34.56 -31.41 -36.55
CA SER A 313 33.73 -30.72 -37.54
C SER A 313 32.23 -30.87 -37.27
N ALA A 314 31.79 -32.03 -36.77
CA ALA A 314 30.42 -32.26 -36.33
C ALA A 314 30.11 -31.45 -35.06
N ASP A 315 31.00 -31.46 -34.07
CA ASP A 315 30.90 -30.67 -32.84
C ASP A 315 30.83 -29.16 -33.15
N ARG A 316 31.64 -28.69 -34.12
CA ARG A 316 31.55 -27.30 -34.60
C ARG A 316 30.27 -27.00 -35.38
N ALA A 317 29.73 -27.95 -36.14
CA ALA A 317 28.44 -27.78 -36.81
C ALA A 317 27.27 -27.72 -35.81
N VAL A 318 27.31 -28.55 -34.75
CA VAL A 318 26.36 -28.51 -33.63
C VAL A 318 26.49 -27.20 -32.84
N ALA A 319 27.71 -26.75 -32.55
CA ALA A 319 27.95 -25.46 -31.88
C ALA A 319 27.51 -24.26 -32.74
N ALA A 320 27.69 -24.32 -34.05
CA ALA A 320 27.18 -23.30 -34.98
C ALA A 320 25.65 -23.29 -35.00
N GLY A 321 25.00 -24.46 -35.09
CA GLY A 321 23.54 -24.58 -35.00
C GLY A 321 22.98 -24.02 -33.69
N ALA A 322 23.58 -24.35 -32.55
CA ALA A 322 23.22 -23.79 -31.25
C ALA A 322 23.45 -22.26 -31.18
N SER A 323 24.50 -21.75 -31.82
CA SER A 323 24.74 -20.30 -31.94
C SER A 323 23.69 -19.61 -32.80
N ASP A 324 23.26 -20.22 -33.91
CA ASP A 324 22.20 -19.69 -34.78
C ASP A 324 20.83 -19.72 -34.10
N GLU A 325 20.52 -20.78 -33.34
CA GLU A 325 19.34 -20.88 -32.48
C GLU A 325 19.33 -19.78 -31.40
N VAL A 326 20.45 -19.58 -30.69
CA VAL A 326 20.60 -18.48 -29.71
C VAL A 326 20.42 -17.12 -30.38
N ALA A 327 21.05 -16.90 -31.54
CA ALA A 327 20.89 -15.66 -32.30
C ALA A 327 19.45 -15.47 -32.81
N GLN A 328 18.73 -16.55 -33.13
CA GLN A 328 17.31 -16.49 -33.50
C GLN A 328 16.43 -16.15 -32.28
N VAL A 329 16.68 -16.76 -31.12
CA VAL A 329 15.99 -16.46 -29.87
C VAL A 329 16.23 -15.02 -29.44
N GLN A 330 17.46 -14.50 -29.56
CA GLN A 330 17.80 -13.09 -29.31
C GLN A 330 17.02 -12.16 -30.25
N ARG A 331 17.06 -12.39 -31.57
CA ARG A 331 16.27 -11.61 -32.54
C ARG A 331 14.76 -11.63 -32.25
N ILE A 332 14.23 -12.75 -31.77
CA ILE A 332 12.81 -12.87 -31.35
C ILE A 332 12.56 -12.13 -30.03
N ALA A 333 13.50 -12.11 -29.10
CA ALA A 333 13.39 -11.37 -27.84
C ALA A 333 13.40 -9.86 -28.09
N GLU A 334 14.39 -9.33 -28.83
CA GLU A 334 14.44 -7.91 -29.20
C GLU A 334 13.20 -7.49 -30.02
N ALA A 335 12.70 -8.36 -30.92
CA ALA A 335 11.50 -8.07 -31.70
C ALA A 335 10.21 -8.09 -30.86
N LYS A 336 10.21 -8.70 -29.67
CA LYS A 336 9.14 -8.54 -28.66
C LYS A 336 9.36 -7.28 -27.84
N GLU A 337 10.60 -7.00 -27.42
CA GLU A 337 10.96 -5.81 -26.66
C GLU A 337 10.57 -4.53 -27.41
N ARG A 338 10.94 -4.39 -28.68
CA ARG A 338 10.57 -3.26 -29.54
C ARG A 338 9.05 -3.12 -29.75
N ARG A 339 8.30 -4.22 -29.67
CA ARG A 339 6.82 -4.17 -29.71
C ARG A 339 6.25 -3.69 -28.39
N LEU A 340 6.75 -4.19 -27.26
CA LEU A 340 6.33 -3.74 -25.93
C LEU A 340 6.70 -2.27 -25.67
N GLN A 341 7.84 -1.81 -26.19
CA GLN A 341 8.24 -0.39 -26.20
C GLN A 341 7.22 0.44 -27.01
N HIS A 342 6.91 0.07 -28.24
CA HIS A 342 5.92 0.77 -29.07
C HIS A 342 4.48 0.69 -28.50
N GLU A 343 4.10 -0.43 -27.88
CA GLU A 343 2.81 -0.58 -27.17
C GLU A 343 2.75 0.31 -25.91
N LEU A 344 3.87 0.46 -25.19
CA LEU A 344 4.01 1.40 -24.08
C LEU A 344 3.97 2.86 -24.54
N GLU A 345 4.70 3.22 -25.60
CA GLU A 345 4.69 4.57 -26.20
C GLU A 345 3.27 4.97 -26.65
N LEU A 346 2.53 4.07 -27.28
CA LEU A 346 1.11 4.29 -27.63
C LEU A 346 0.21 4.42 -26.38
N SER A 347 0.45 3.62 -25.34
CA SER A 347 -0.27 3.69 -24.06
C SER A 347 -0.01 5.02 -23.35
N GLU A 348 1.24 5.49 -23.33
CA GLU A 348 1.63 6.77 -22.76
C GLU A 348 1.09 7.96 -23.57
N ALA A 349 1.13 7.90 -24.91
CA ALA A 349 0.54 8.93 -25.76
C ALA A 349 -0.98 9.04 -25.56
N THR A 350 -1.69 7.91 -25.48
CA THR A 350 -3.14 7.90 -25.20
C THR A 350 -3.47 8.34 -23.78
N ARG A 351 -2.64 8.00 -22.78
CA ARG A 351 -2.74 8.54 -21.42
C ARG A 351 -2.55 10.07 -21.40
N GLN A 352 -1.51 10.59 -22.07
CA GLN A 352 -1.24 12.03 -22.14
C GLN A 352 -2.38 12.80 -22.81
N GLU A 353 -2.96 12.25 -23.89
CA GLU A 353 -4.13 12.84 -24.55
C GLU A 353 -5.34 12.85 -23.62
N LEU A 354 -5.65 11.76 -22.93
CA LEU A 354 -6.72 11.72 -21.93
C LEU A 354 -6.48 12.68 -20.76
N GLU A 355 -5.24 12.82 -20.28
CA GLU A 355 -4.87 13.82 -19.27
C GLU A 355 -5.04 15.26 -19.78
N ASN A 356 -4.79 15.53 -21.06
CA ASN A 356 -5.02 16.84 -21.66
C ASN A 356 -6.52 17.13 -21.87
N GLN A 357 -7.31 16.11 -22.23
CA GLN A 357 -8.78 16.20 -22.24
C GLN A 357 -9.34 16.45 -20.83
N ILE A 358 -8.80 15.78 -19.80
CA ILE A 358 -9.17 16.05 -18.40
C ILE A 358 -8.79 17.48 -17.99
N LYS A 359 -7.58 17.96 -18.31
CA LYS A 359 -7.16 19.35 -18.02
C LYS A 359 -8.08 20.37 -18.69
N THR A 360 -8.45 20.18 -19.95
CA THR A 360 -9.35 21.11 -20.66
C THR A 360 -10.78 21.06 -20.12
N LEU A 361 -11.30 19.88 -19.75
CA LEU A 361 -12.61 19.76 -19.09
C LEU A 361 -12.61 20.38 -17.68
N VAL A 362 -11.53 20.24 -16.91
CA VAL A 362 -11.36 20.92 -15.62
C VAL A 362 -11.34 22.44 -15.80
N SER A 363 -10.56 22.97 -16.76
CA SER A 363 -10.53 24.42 -17.00
C SER A 363 -11.88 24.96 -17.49
N GLN A 364 -12.63 24.20 -18.29
CA GLN A 364 -14.00 24.55 -18.67
C GLN A 364 -14.94 24.57 -17.45
N VAL A 365 -14.86 23.54 -16.58
CA VAL A 365 -15.66 23.48 -15.35
C VAL A 365 -15.32 24.64 -14.41
N ASP A 366 -14.06 25.05 -14.31
CA ASP A 366 -13.64 26.17 -13.46
C ASP A 366 -14.08 27.53 -14.04
N VAL A 367 -13.99 27.74 -15.36
CA VAL A 367 -14.60 28.90 -16.03
C VAL A 367 -16.12 28.94 -15.78
N MET A 368 -16.83 27.81 -15.93
CA MET A 368 -18.26 27.72 -15.64
C MET A 368 -18.60 28.01 -14.17
N LYS A 369 -17.72 27.64 -13.21
CA LYS A 369 -17.88 28.03 -11.79
C LYS A 369 -17.69 29.53 -11.57
N GLU A 370 -16.69 30.14 -12.21
CA GLU A 370 -16.50 31.59 -12.10
C GLU A 370 -17.64 32.36 -12.76
N GLU A 371 -18.13 31.92 -13.93
CA GLU A 371 -19.34 32.47 -14.54
C GLU A 371 -20.56 32.27 -13.64
N HIS A 372 -20.70 31.12 -12.97
CA HIS A 372 -21.77 30.92 -12.00
C HIS A 372 -21.68 31.92 -10.84
N ARG A 373 -20.49 32.10 -10.22
CA ARG A 373 -20.26 33.11 -9.18
C ARG A 373 -20.58 34.52 -9.65
N ARG A 374 -20.09 34.93 -10.83
CA ARG A 374 -20.39 36.24 -11.45
C ARG A 374 -21.90 36.42 -11.65
N ASN A 375 -22.61 35.38 -12.08
CA ASN A 375 -24.07 35.41 -12.22
C ASN A 375 -24.78 35.46 -10.85
N GLU A 376 -24.32 34.73 -9.83
CA GLU A 376 -24.87 34.81 -8.46
C GLU A 376 -24.74 36.21 -7.87
N GLU A 377 -23.62 36.89 -8.11
CA GLU A 377 -23.35 38.29 -7.75
C GLU A 377 -24.30 39.24 -8.49
N VAL A 378 -24.40 39.13 -9.81
CA VAL A 378 -25.39 39.91 -10.61
C VAL A 378 -26.82 39.66 -10.12
N PHE A 379 -27.17 38.42 -9.72
CA PHE A 379 -28.47 38.12 -9.13
C PHE A 379 -28.62 38.67 -7.71
N SER A 380 -27.58 38.71 -6.84
CA SER A 380 -27.70 39.39 -5.54
C SER A 380 -27.93 40.88 -5.72
N ASP A 381 -27.24 41.50 -6.67
CA ASP A 381 -27.33 42.94 -6.95
C ASP A 381 -28.68 43.30 -7.56
N GLN A 382 -29.16 42.51 -8.53
CA GLN A 382 -30.52 42.65 -9.07
C GLN A 382 -31.60 42.50 -7.98
N ARG A 383 -31.41 41.57 -7.03
CA ARG A 383 -32.31 41.43 -5.86
C ARG A 383 -32.14 42.58 -4.85
N GLY A 384 -30.97 43.21 -4.76
CA GLY A 384 -30.74 44.44 -3.99
C GLY A 384 -31.54 45.60 -4.58
N LEU A 385 -31.23 45.95 -5.83
CA LEU A 385 -31.89 46.99 -6.62
C LEU A 385 -33.41 46.79 -6.72
N GLN A 386 -33.90 45.54 -6.77
CA GLN A 386 -35.35 45.28 -6.71
C GLN A 386 -35.93 45.66 -5.34
N ARG A 387 -35.32 45.25 -4.23
CA ARG A 387 -35.79 45.61 -2.88
C ARG A 387 -35.78 47.12 -2.67
N GLU A 388 -34.76 47.82 -3.19
CA GLU A 388 -34.66 49.28 -3.18
C GLU A 388 -35.74 49.93 -4.05
N SER A 389 -35.95 49.44 -5.28
CA SER A 389 -37.03 49.90 -6.15
C SER A 389 -38.41 49.72 -5.51
N GLU A 390 -38.64 48.59 -4.84
CA GLU A 390 -39.87 48.37 -4.07
C GLU A 390 -39.97 49.25 -2.82
N ARG A 391 -38.85 49.50 -2.12
CA ARG A 391 -38.80 50.44 -0.98
C ARG A 391 -39.18 51.84 -1.43
N LEU A 392 -38.50 52.37 -2.45
CA LEU A 392 -38.80 53.68 -3.05
C LEU A 392 -40.24 53.76 -3.59
N LYS A 393 -40.81 52.67 -4.13
CA LYS A 393 -42.23 52.62 -4.51
C LYS A 393 -43.18 52.67 -3.30
N ARG A 394 -42.84 52.05 -2.16
CA ARG A 394 -43.61 52.17 -0.92
C ARG A 394 -43.52 53.58 -0.37
N ASP A 395 -42.31 54.15 -0.30
CA ASP A 395 -42.04 55.50 0.19
C ASP A 395 -42.79 56.55 -0.67
N LEU A 396 -42.73 56.44 -2.00
CA LEU A 396 -43.49 57.29 -2.92
C LEU A 396 -45.00 57.14 -2.75
N GLN A 397 -45.51 55.93 -2.50
CA GLN A 397 -46.94 55.74 -2.21
C GLN A 397 -47.35 56.33 -0.84
N VAL A 398 -46.44 56.40 0.14
CA VAL A 398 -46.70 57.09 1.41
C VAL A 398 -46.76 58.60 1.17
N LEU A 399 -45.75 59.17 0.51
CA LEU A 399 -45.73 60.59 0.13
C LEU A 399 -46.93 61.00 -0.75
N GLN A 400 -47.41 60.12 -1.64
CA GLN A 400 -48.62 60.36 -2.43
C GLN A 400 -49.88 60.42 -1.55
N ARG A 401 -50.03 59.52 -0.58
CA ARG A 401 -51.15 59.58 0.38
C ARG A 401 -51.07 60.81 1.26
N GLU A 402 -49.88 61.16 1.75
CA GLU A 402 -49.65 62.36 2.55
C GLU A 402 -49.95 63.64 1.74
N HIS A 403 -49.53 63.70 0.47
CA HIS A 403 -49.84 64.78 -0.44
C HIS A 403 -51.35 64.91 -0.68
N ASP A 404 -52.05 63.80 -0.94
CA ASP A 404 -53.49 63.81 -1.20
C ASP A 404 -54.31 64.14 0.07
N ASP A 405 -53.86 63.69 1.24
CA ASP A 405 -54.40 64.11 2.55
C ASP A 405 -54.19 65.61 2.81
N LEU A 406 -52.97 66.14 2.54
CA LEU A 406 -52.69 67.57 2.64
C LEU A 406 -53.55 68.38 1.66
N LYS A 407 -53.76 67.85 0.45
CA LYS A 407 -54.60 68.47 -0.57
C LYS A 407 -56.08 68.48 -0.18
N SER A 408 -56.62 67.40 0.37
CA SER A 408 -57.99 67.37 0.91
C SER A 408 -58.15 68.44 2.00
N ARG A 409 -57.23 68.48 2.96
CA ARG A 409 -57.24 69.50 4.03
C ARG A 409 -57.11 70.93 3.48
N PHE A 410 -56.34 71.15 2.42
CA PHE A 410 -56.26 72.45 1.76
C PHE A 410 -57.56 72.82 1.05
N GLU A 411 -58.20 71.88 0.34
CA GLU A 411 -59.50 72.09 -0.31
C GLU A 411 -60.63 72.32 0.71
N GLU A 412 -60.65 71.59 1.82
CA GLU A 412 -61.55 71.81 2.97
C GLU A 412 -61.32 73.18 3.65
N THR A 413 -60.06 73.59 3.82
CA THR A 413 -59.71 74.91 4.36
C THR A 413 -60.09 76.04 3.38
N SER A 414 -59.94 75.81 2.08
CA SER A 414 -60.35 76.75 1.04
C SER A 414 -61.88 76.88 0.97
N ALA A 415 -62.61 75.77 1.04
CA ALA A 415 -64.07 75.75 1.05
C ALA A 415 -64.62 76.49 2.28
N SER A 416 -64.16 76.13 3.49
CA SER A 416 -64.57 76.80 4.72
C SER A 416 -64.15 78.27 4.80
N SER A 417 -63.01 78.64 4.19
CA SER A 417 -62.64 80.05 3.97
C SER A 417 -63.64 80.77 3.05
N SER A 418 -64.10 80.13 1.98
CA SER A 418 -65.12 80.70 1.08
C SER A 418 -66.51 80.83 1.74
N ASP A 419 -66.91 79.84 2.55
CA ASP A 419 -68.14 79.90 3.36
C ASP A 419 -68.07 81.04 4.39
N LEU A 420 -66.91 81.23 5.02
CA LEU A 420 -66.67 82.35 5.94
C LEU A 420 -66.71 83.70 5.20
N HIS A 421 -66.17 83.80 3.99
CA HIS A 421 -66.29 85.02 3.17
C HIS A 421 -67.75 85.30 2.77
N GLN A 422 -68.52 84.28 2.36
CA GLN A 422 -69.95 84.44 2.07
C GLN A 422 -70.73 84.84 3.33
N LYS A 423 -70.42 84.26 4.48
CA LYS A 423 -71.03 84.61 5.77
C LYS A 423 -70.65 86.02 6.22
N ILE A 424 -69.42 86.47 5.99
CA ILE A 424 -68.99 87.86 6.24
C ILE A 424 -69.74 88.83 5.31
N ALA A 425 -69.93 88.48 4.03
CA ALA A 425 -70.71 89.30 3.09
C ALA A 425 -72.19 89.42 3.52
N LEU A 426 -72.83 88.30 3.89
CA LEU A 426 -74.19 88.28 4.42
C LEU A 426 -74.31 89.08 5.73
N LEU A 427 -73.43 88.84 6.70
CA LEU A 427 -73.43 89.60 7.96
C LEU A 427 -73.08 91.08 7.77
N THR A 428 -72.39 91.45 6.69
CA THR A 428 -72.14 92.86 6.33
C THR A 428 -73.40 93.50 5.74
N ALA A 429 -74.12 92.78 4.87
CA ALA A 429 -75.41 93.22 4.34
C ALA A 429 -76.47 93.34 5.45
N ASP A 430 -76.60 92.33 6.31
CA ASP A 430 -77.45 92.36 7.50
C ASP A 430 -77.03 93.48 8.44
N LYS A 431 -75.73 93.71 8.65
CA LYS A 431 -75.25 94.85 9.44
C LYS A 431 -75.67 96.18 8.83
N THR A 432 -75.57 96.39 7.52
CA THR A 432 -76.05 97.63 6.89
C THR A 432 -77.56 97.78 7.02
N PHE A 433 -78.34 96.74 6.72
CA PHE A 433 -79.80 96.75 6.89
C PHE A 433 -80.23 97.01 8.34
N LEU A 434 -79.57 96.38 9.31
CA LEU A 434 -79.82 96.60 10.74
C LEU A 434 -79.29 97.95 11.23
N GLN A 435 -78.27 98.54 10.61
CA GLN A 435 -77.80 99.90 10.90
C GLN A 435 -78.83 100.93 10.42
N ASP A 436 -79.38 100.76 9.22
CA ASP A 436 -80.42 101.63 8.66
C ASP A 436 -81.77 101.46 9.36
N ALA A 437 -82.15 100.21 9.66
CA ALA A 437 -83.31 99.93 10.50
C ALA A 437 -83.09 100.46 11.93
N LYS A 438 -81.87 100.42 12.46
CA LYS A 438 -81.53 101.01 13.76
C LYS A 438 -81.66 102.53 13.73
N THR A 439 -81.14 103.26 12.74
CA THR A 439 -81.28 104.73 12.73
C THR A 439 -82.75 105.15 12.60
N LEU A 440 -83.52 104.46 11.75
CA LEU A 440 -84.96 104.67 11.60
C LEU A 440 -85.74 104.30 12.88
N LEU A 441 -85.31 103.27 13.61
CA LEU A 441 -85.84 102.91 14.92
C LEU A 441 -85.35 103.84 16.04
N GLU A 442 -84.16 104.43 15.98
CA GLU A 442 -83.67 105.43 16.94
C GLU A 442 -84.46 106.74 16.77
N GLU A 443 -84.78 107.13 15.55
CA GLU A 443 -85.74 108.20 15.26
C GLU A 443 -87.14 107.90 15.83
N GLN A 444 -87.64 106.66 15.66
CA GLN A 444 -88.91 106.25 16.26
C GLN A 444 -88.82 106.16 17.79
N VAL A 445 -87.70 105.72 18.35
CA VAL A 445 -87.47 105.62 19.79
C VAL A 445 -87.32 107.00 20.41
N ALA A 446 -86.78 108.01 19.73
CA ALA A 446 -86.83 109.39 20.20
C ALA A 446 -88.28 109.91 20.26
N LYS A 447 -89.06 109.69 19.19
CA LYS A 447 -90.50 110.04 19.11
C LYS A 447 -91.31 109.26 20.18
N PHE A 448 -90.99 107.99 20.38
CA PHE A 448 -91.61 107.13 21.37
C PHE A 448 -91.07 107.35 22.78
N GLN A 449 -89.89 107.93 23.02
CA GLN A 449 -89.38 108.24 24.37
C GLN A 449 -90.13 109.40 25.00
N VAL A 450 -90.52 110.39 24.19
CA VAL A 450 -91.47 111.43 24.59
C VAL A 450 -92.82 110.80 24.98
N SER A 451 -93.28 109.79 24.24
CA SER A 451 -94.43 108.96 24.62
C SER A 451 -94.14 108.04 25.82
N GLN A 452 -92.90 107.58 25.99
CA GLN A 452 -92.47 106.61 27.00
C GLN A 452 -92.36 107.26 28.36
N GLN A 453 -92.06 108.55 28.46
CA GLN A 453 -92.19 109.30 29.72
C GLN A 453 -93.66 109.33 30.17
N ALA A 454 -94.61 109.53 29.24
CA ALA A 454 -96.05 109.42 29.51
C ALA A 454 -96.55 107.97 29.73
N MET A 455 -95.86 106.97 29.16
CA MET A 455 -96.16 105.55 29.36
C MET A 455 -95.40 104.94 30.54
N HIS A 456 -94.34 105.55 31.09
CA HIS A 456 -93.61 105.07 32.27
C HIS A 456 -94.48 105.18 33.52
N ALA A 457 -95.32 106.21 33.60
CA ALA A 457 -96.42 106.29 34.57
C ALA A 457 -97.37 105.07 34.53
N LYS A 458 -97.46 104.37 33.39
CA LYS A 458 -98.19 103.10 33.21
C LYS A 458 -97.27 101.88 33.33
N LEU A 459 -95.99 102.00 32.98
CA LEU A 459 -95.00 100.92 33.02
C LEU A 459 -94.70 100.51 34.46
N ASN A 460 -94.79 101.42 35.44
CA ASN A 460 -94.80 101.06 36.86
C ASN A 460 -95.92 100.04 37.19
N THR A 461 -97.13 100.19 36.61
CA THR A 461 -98.25 99.23 36.75
C THR A 461 -98.10 97.95 35.88
N LEU A 462 -97.04 97.90 35.08
CA LEU A 462 -96.64 96.74 34.27
C LEU A 462 -95.42 96.02 34.89
N GLN A 463 -94.61 96.72 35.70
CA GLN A 463 -93.43 96.21 36.38
C GLN A 463 -93.81 95.14 37.42
N GLU A 464 -94.92 95.34 38.14
CA GLU A 464 -95.53 94.33 39.02
C GLU A 464 -95.89 93.01 38.28
N LYS A 465 -96.07 93.07 36.94
CA LYS A 465 -96.31 91.90 36.08
C LYS A 465 -95.03 91.37 35.43
N HIS A 466 -94.02 92.23 35.23
CA HIS A 466 -92.70 91.86 34.74
C HIS A 466 -92.00 90.92 35.72
N ASP A 467 -92.04 91.23 37.02
CA ASP A 467 -91.28 90.48 38.03
C ASP A 467 -91.81 89.04 38.21
N GLY A 468 -93.11 88.83 37.98
CA GLY A 468 -93.70 87.49 37.85
C GLY A 468 -93.12 86.70 36.66
N ASN A 469 -93.03 87.33 35.48
CA ASN A 469 -92.44 86.70 34.28
C ASN A 469 -90.93 86.42 34.44
N LEU A 470 -90.21 87.27 35.18
CA LEU A 470 -88.79 87.10 35.46
C LEU A 470 -88.52 85.77 36.21
N SER A 471 -89.38 85.42 37.17
CA SER A 471 -89.26 84.16 37.93
C SER A 471 -89.40 82.91 37.04
N GLN A 472 -90.29 82.94 36.05
CA GLN A 472 -90.52 81.83 35.11
C GLN A 472 -89.36 81.68 34.11
N ASN A 473 -88.74 82.79 33.70
CA ASN A 473 -87.55 82.79 32.84
C ASN A 473 -86.36 82.11 33.55
N VAL A 474 -86.14 82.41 34.84
CA VAL A 474 -85.08 81.78 35.66
C VAL A 474 -85.30 80.26 35.80
N GLN A 475 -86.54 79.76 35.84
CA GLN A 475 -86.81 78.32 35.87
C GLN A 475 -86.38 77.64 34.56
N LEU A 476 -86.80 78.17 33.41
CA LEU A 476 -86.44 77.65 32.08
C LEU A 476 -84.91 77.68 31.83
N GLN A 477 -84.20 78.69 32.35
CA GLN A 477 -82.73 78.76 32.29
C GLN A 477 -82.04 77.66 33.12
N ASN A 478 -82.59 77.28 34.28
CA ASN A 478 -82.04 76.18 35.08
C ASN A 478 -82.35 74.81 34.45
N GLU A 479 -83.54 74.60 33.89
CA GLU A 479 -83.90 73.37 33.19
C GLU A 479 -83.04 73.13 31.94
N THR A 480 -82.81 74.18 31.15
CA THR A 480 -81.94 74.10 29.97
C THR A 480 -80.47 73.85 30.36
N ARG A 481 -79.95 74.52 31.41
CA ARG A 481 -78.60 74.22 31.93
C ARG A 481 -78.47 72.75 32.34
N LEU A 482 -79.41 72.23 33.14
CA LEU A 482 -79.40 70.84 33.60
C LEU A 482 -79.48 69.84 32.42
N HIS A 483 -80.16 70.18 31.33
CA HIS A 483 -80.16 69.33 30.13
C HIS A 483 -78.78 69.28 29.45
N PHE A 484 -78.06 70.40 29.34
CA PHE A 484 -76.72 70.40 28.77
C PHE A 484 -75.71 69.71 29.69
N GLU A 485 -75.77 69.95 31.00
CA GLU A 485 -74.98 69.27 32.03
C GLU A 485 -75.15 67.75 31.93
N LYS A 486 -76.40 67.25 31.93
CA LYS A 486 -76.69 65.83 31.72
C LYS A 486 -76.22 65.29 30.36
N LYS A 487 -76.33 66.07 29.27
CA LYS A 487 -75.82 65.64 27.94
C LYS A 487 -74.30 65.44 27.96
N LEU A 488 -73.58 66.34 28.63
CA LEU A 488 -72.13 66.23 28.79
C LEU A 488 -71.75 65.03 29.66
N ASP A 489 -72.48 64.74 30.74
CA ASP A 489 -72.31 63.50 31.52
C ASP A 489 -72.62 62.24 30.69
N ASP A 490 -73.72 62.24 29.95
CA ASP A 490 -74.13 61.16 29.05
C ASP A 490 -73.09 60.97 27.91
N GLU A 491 -72.30 61.97 27.53
CA GLU A 491 -71.24 61.87 26.52
C GLU A 491 -69.90 61.46 27.14
N MET A 492 -69.52 62.04 28.27
CA MET A 492 -68.33 61.70 29.05
C MET A 492 -68.36 60.22 29.49
N THR A 493 -69.53 59.71 29.89
CA THR A 493 -69.71 58.28 30.18
C THR A 493 -69.52 57.40 28.93
N LYS A 494 -70.07 57.78 27.76
CA LYS A 494 -69.82 57.06 26.50
C LYS A 494 -68.33 57.05 26.15
N PHE A 495 -67.61 58.17 26.28
CA PHE A 495 -66.16 58.22 26.05
C PHE A 495 -65.39 57.33 27.04
N MET A 496 -65.74 57.34 28.33
CA MET A 496 -65.14 56.43 29.32
C MET A 496 -65.41 54.95 29.01
N GLU A 497 -66.60 54.58 28.53
CA GLU A 497 -66.89 53.20 28.15
C GLU A 497 -66.16 52.79 26.86
N LEU A 498 -66.09 53.65 25.85
CA LEU A 498 -65.34 53.38 24.61
C LEU A 498 -63.84 53.24 24.91
N SER A 499 -63.29 54.11 25.76
CA SER A 499 -61.90 54.01 26.24
C SER A 499 -61.65 52.69 26.98
N LYS A 500 -62.54 52.26 27.89
CA LYS A 500 -62.44 50.95 28.56
C LYS A 500 -62.47 49.79 27.57
N ARG A 501 -63.41 49.78 26.62
CA ARG A 501 -63.51 48.75 25.56
C ARG A 501 -62.26 48.68 24.69
N GLU A 502 -61.63 49.83 24.41
CA GLU A 502 -60.39 49.88 23.64
C GLU A 502 -59.19 49.37 24.46
N ILE A 503 -59.09 49.75 25.74
CA ILE A 503 -58.06 49.22 26.66
C ILE A 503 -58.21 47.70 26.83
N GLU A 504 -59.44 47.20 26.94
CA GLU A 504 -59.74 45.76 26.99
C GLU A 504 -59.37 45.07 25.66
N ARG A 505 -59.66 45.67 24.50
CA ARG A 505 -59.22 45.17 23.19
C ARG A 505 -57.70 45.09 23.10
N ILE A 506 -56.99 46.19 23.35
CA ILE A 506 -55.51 46.26 23.31
C ILE A 506 -54.88 45.22 24.25
N ARG A 507 -55.47 45.01 25.43
CA ARG A 507 -55.03 43.98 26.38
C ARG A 507 -55.23 42.56 25.84
N ASN A 508 -56.39 42.27 25.24
CA ASN A 508 -56.69 40.95 24.68
C ASN A 508 -55.84 40.67 23.44
N ASP A 509 -55.70 41.63 22.53
CA ASP A 509 -54.87 41.51 21.33
C ASP A 509 -53.39 41.34 21.71
N GLY A 510 -52.90 42.10 22.70
CA GLY A 510 -51.58 41.92 23.29
C GLY A 510 -51.37 40.53 23.89
N GLN A 511 -52.36 40.00 24.63
CA GLN A 511 -52.32 38.63 25.14
C GLN A 511 -52.25 37.60 24.00
N VAL A 512 -53.06 37.75 22.94
CA VAL A 512 -53.05 36.86 21.77
C VAL A 512 -51.71 36.92 21.01
N VAL A 513 -51.08 38.09 20.92
CA VAL A 513 -49.72 38.23 20.38
C VAL A 513 -48.69 37.50 21.25
N TYR A 514 -48.70 37.70 22.57
CA TYR A 514 -47.79 36.99 23.47
C TYR A 514 -48.02 35.47 23.47
N GLU A 515 -49.27 34.99 23.38
CA GLU A 515 -49.58 33.57 23.28
C GLU A 515 -49.10 32.96 21.95
N ARG A 516 -49.26 33.69 20.84
CA ARG A 516 -48.73 33.32 19.52
C ARG A 516 -47.20 33.27 19.51
N GLU A 517 -46.54 34.28 20.07
CA GLU A 517 -45.09 34.33 20.19
C GLU A 517 -44.56 33.19 21.08
N ASN A 518 -45.13 33.00 22.28
CA ASN A 518 -44.80 31.88 23.16
C ASN A 518 -45.03 30.52 22.51
N ARG A 519 -46.00 30.40 21.60
CA ARG A 519 -46.20 29.18 20.80
C ARG A 519 -45.10 29.01 19.76
N LEU A 520 -44.78 30.04 18.98
CA LEU A 520 -43.72 29.99 17.96
C LEU A 520 -42.35 29.71 18.59
N LEU A 521 -42.05 30.29 19.76
CA LEU A 521 -40.81 30.01 20.51
C LEU A 521 -40.75 28.56 21.01
N LYS A 522 -41.89 27.95 21.39
CA LYS A 522 -41.96 26.52 21.74
C LYS A 522 -41.81 25.62 20.53
N GLU A 523 -42.47 25.94 19.42
CA GLU A 523 -42.34 25.19 18.17
C GLU A 523 -40.90 25.23 17.65
N ALA A 524 -40.26 26.41 17.63
CA ALA A 524 -38.84 26.57 17.27
C ALA A 524 -37.88 25.83 18.23
N ARG A 525 -38.14 25.85 19.55
CA ARG A 525 -37.38 25.04 20.53
C ARG A 525 -37.53 23.55 20.24
N ASP A 526 -38.74 23.09 19.97
CA ASP A 526 -39.03 21.67 19.78
C ASP A 526 -38.46 21.15 18.44
N ASP A 527 -38.40 22.00 17.41
CA ASP A 527 -37.67 21.70 16.17
C ASP A 527 -36.15 21.71 16.38
N ALA A 528 -35.60 22.65 17.16
CA ALA A 528 -34.18 22.63 17.54
C ALA A 528 -33.80 21.38 18.34
N LEU A 529 -34.68 20.89 19.22
CA LEU A 529 -34.50 19.63 19.95
C LEU A 529 -34.51 18.41 19.01
N LYS A 530 -35.44 18.35 18.04
CA LYS A 530 -35.42 17.30 16.99
C LYS A 530 -34.13 17.33 16.17
N HIS A 531 -33.64 18.51 15.82
CA HIS A 531 -32.35 18.64 15.13
C HIS A 531 -31.18 18.15 15.99
N MET A 532 -31.18 18.45 17.30
CA MET A 532 -30.20 17.90 18.24
C MET A 532 -30.27 16.37 18.34
N GLU A 533 -31.46 15.78 18.44
CA GLU A 533 -31.67 14.32 18.47
C GLU A 533 -31.17 13.65 17.17
N VAL A 534 -31.46 14.23 16.01
CA VAL A 534 -30.98 13.73 14.71
C VAL A 534 -29.45 13.84 14.60
N LEU A 535 -28.85 14.92 15.10
CA LEU A 535 -27.39 15.08 15.13
C LEU A 535 -26.73 14.10 16.12
N GLN A 536 -27.35 13.83 17.28
CA GLN A 536 -26.89 12.81 18.24
C GLN A 536 -26.98 11.40 17.66
N ALA A 537 -28.08 11.05 16.98
CA ALA A 537 -28.23 9.78 16.30
C ALA A 537 -27.20 9.62 15.16
N ARG A 538 -26.94 10.69 14.40
CA ARG A 538 -25.88 10.72 13.38
C ARG A 538 -24.49 10.55 13.99
N LEU A 539 -24.20 11.22 15.11
CA LEU A 539 -22.94 11.11 15.84
C LEU A 539 -22.72 9.68 16.33
N GLY A 540 -23.72 9.06 16.96
CA GLY A 540 -23.66 7.66 17.40
C GLY A 540 -23.48 6.68 16.23
N SER A 541 -24.10 6.93 15.08
CA SER A 541 -23.87 6.15 13.86
C SER A 541 -22.46 6.30 13.30
N VAL A 542 -21.86 7.49 13.38
CA VAL A 542 -20.47 7.75 12.94
C VAL A 542 -19.47 7.16 13.92
N GLN A 543 -19.74 7.21 15.22
CA GLN A 543 -18.95 6.55 16.27
C GLN A 543 -18.95 5.03 16.08
N SER A 544 -20.13 4.42 15.92
CA SER A 544 -20.25 2.97 15.65
C SER A 544 -19.51 2.54 14.38
N ALA A 545 -19.57 3.34 13.30
CA ALA A 545 -18.81 3.09 12.08
C ALA A 545 -17.30 3.28 12.25
N LEU A 546 -16.86 4.21 13.10
CA LEU A 546 -15.45 4.38 13.46
C LEU A 546 -14.95 3.19 14.28
N ASP A 547 -15.72 2.74 15.28
CA ASP A 547 -15.41 1.56 16.09
C ASP A 547 -15.32 0.29 15.22
N GLU A 548 -16.25 0.11 14.27
CA GLU A 548 -16.18 -0.97 13.28
C GLU A 548 -14.89 -0.91 12.45
N LYS A 549 -14.45 0.28 12.01
CA LYS A 549 -13.18 0.44 11.27
C LYS A 549 -11.92 0.30 12.14
N VAL A 550 -11.98 0.62 13.43
CA VAL A 550 -10.89 0.31 14.38
C VAL A 550 -10.80 -1.21 14.62
N LEU A 551 -11.94 -1.90 14.72
CA LEU A 551 -11.98 -3.37 14.83
C LEU A 551 -11.53 -4.05 13.52
N GLU A 552 -11.86 -3.49 12.36
CA GLU A 552 -11.34 -3.97 11.07
C GLU A 552 -9.83 -3.74 10.94
N SER A 553 -9.32 -2.56 11.30
CA SER A 553 -7.87 -2.26 11.29
C SER A 553 -7.10 -3.20 12.19
N THR A 554 -7.50 -3.33 13.46
CA THR A 554 -6.82 -4.22 14.43
C THR A 554 -6.91 -5.70 14.03
N ARG A 555 -8.00 -6.12 13.38
CA ARG A 555 -8.10 -7.46 12.77
C ARG A 555 -7.14 -7.63 11.60
N MET A 556 -7.03 -6.66 10.70
CA MET A 556 -6.08 -6.68 9.58
C MET A 556 -4.63 -6.63 10.06
N GLU A 557 -4.32 -5.82 11.08
CA GLU A 557 -3.03 -5.81 11.77
C GLU A 557 -2.70 -7.17 12.39
N SER A 558 -3.67 -7.86 13.02
CA SER A 558 -3.49 -9.23 13.53
C SER A 558 -3.17 -10.24 12.41
N SER A 559 -3.76 -10.06 11.23
CA SER A 559 -3.53 -10.88 10.05
C SER A 559 -2.15 -10.61 9.45
N HIS A 560 -1.78 -9.33 9.26
CA HIS A 560 -0.49 -8.91 8.73
C HIS A 560 0.67 -9.27 9.67
N THR A 561 0.51 -9.12 10.99
CA THR A 561 1.53 -9.57 11.96
C THR A 561 1.71 -11.08 11.97
N THR A 562 0.63 -11.85 11.81
CA THR A 562 0.68 -13.31 11.63
C THR A 562 1.37 -13.69 10.32
N ALA A 563 1.03 -13.05 9.20
CA ALA A 563 1.66 -13.29 7.89
C ALA A 563 3.15 -12.88 7.86
N LEU A 564 3.53 -11.81 8.57
CA LEU A 564 4.93 -11.45 8.77
C LEU A 564 5.66 -12.47 9.66
N ALA A 565 4.97 -13.09 10.63
CA ALA A 565 5.56 -14.14 11.46
C ALA A 565 5.77 -15.44 10.68
N THR A 566 4.84 -15.86 9.81
CA THR A 566 5.03 -17.02 8.92
C THR A 566 6.11 -16.77 7.88
N ALA A 567 6.09 -15.64 7.17
CA ALA A 567 7.13 -15.30 6.20
C ALA A 567 8.54 -15.20 6.82
N ARG A 568 8.65 -14.71 8.08
CA ARG A 568 9.91 -14.73 8.85
C ARG A 568 10.32 -16.14 9.31
N ASN A 569 9.38 -17.08 9.46
CA ASN A 569 9.68 -18.48 9.73
C ASN A 569 10.18 -19.16 8.45
N ASP A 570 9.46 -19.02 7.34
CA ASP A 570 9.85 -19.55 6.03
C ASP A 570 11.24 -19.05 5.62
N LEU A 571 11.55 -17.77 5.80
CA LEU A 571 12.88 -17.22 5.53
C LEU A 571 13.97 -17.86 6.41
N LYS A 572 13.70 -18.15 7.68
CA LYS A 572 14.63 -18.87 8.57
C LYS A 572 14.82 -20.32 8.13
N MET A 573 13.74 -20.99 7.70
CA MET A 573 13.80 -22.35 7.17
C MET A 573 14.61 -22.41 5.87
N ARG A 574 14.39 -21.48 4.92
CA ARG A 574 15.20 -21.36 3.70
C ARG A 574 16.66 -21.00 4.01
N HIS A 575 16.93 -20.13 4.99
CA HIS A 575 18.29 -19.85 5.44
C HIS A 575 18.96 -21.12 6.02
N PHE A 576 18.26 -21.90 6.84
CA PHE A 576 18.76 -23.17 7.36
C PHE A 576 19.04 -24.19 6.24
N GLU A 577 18.12 -24.35 5.30
CA GLU A 577 18.30 -25.21 4.11
C GLU A 577 19.50 -24.78 3.28
N ILE A 578 19.66 -23.48 3.00
CA ILE A 578 20.82 -22.93 2.28
C ILE A 578 22.12 -23.17 3.05
N SER A 579 22.13 -22.96 4.38
CA SER A 579 23.30 -23.23 5.22
C SER A 579 23.67 -24.70 5.28
N GLN A 580 22.68 -25.61 5.33
CA GLN A 580 22.91 -27.05 5.26
C GLN A 580 23.46 -27.44 3.87
N LEU A 581 22.89 -26.91 2.79
CA LEU A 581 23.36 -27.16 1.42
C LEU A 581 24.79 -26.64 1.22
N LYS A 582 25.11 -25.44 1.71
CA LYS A 582 26.48 -24.90 1.69
C LYS A 582 27.47 -25.82 2.42
N LEU A 583 27.15 -26.25 3.64
CA LEU A 583 27.99 -27.19 4.39
C LEU A 583 28.23 -28.49 3.61
N THR A 584 27.17 -29.10 3.04
CA THR A 584 27.34 -30.30 2.21
C THR A 584 28.12 -30.06 0.92
N LEU A 585 28.05 -28.86 0.33
CA LEU A 585 28.83 -28.51 -0.85
C LEU A 585 30.31 -28.34 -0.49
N GLU A 586 30.60 -27.71 0.65
CA GLU A 586 31.95 -27.59 1.21
C GLU A 586 32.53 -28.97 1.55
N GLU A 587 31.76 -29.87 2.17
CA GLU A 587 32.11 -31.28 2.39
C GLU A 587 32.38 -32.03 1.07
N LYS A 588 31.55 -31.85 0.03
CA LYS A 588 31.82 -32.49 -1.28
C LYS A 588 33.04 -31.88 -1.96
N ALA A 589 33.31 -30.59 -1.80
CA ALA A 589 34.48 -29.91 -2.35
C ALA A 589 35.78 -30.26 -1.61
N THR A 590 35.76 -30.57 -0.31
CA THR A 590 36.94 -31.10 0.39
C THR A 590 37.18 -32.57 0.02
N ASN A 591 36.14 -33.40 -0.01
CA ASN A 591 36.26 -34.79 -0.49
C ASN A 591 36.79 -34.87 -1.94
N ALA A 592 36.35 -34.00 -2.84
CA ALA A 592 36.85 -33.94 -4.21
C ALA A 592 38.33 -33.51 -4.31
N ARG A 593 38.81 -32.63 -3.41
CA ARG A 593 40.25 -32.30 -3.31
C ARG A 593 41.06 -33.48 -2.76
N ASN A 594 40.56 -34.16 -1.74
CA ASN A 594 41.23 -35.34 -1.17
C ASN A 594 41.35 -36.45 -2.22
N ALA A 595 40.28 -36.74 -2.97
CA ALA A 595 40.29 -37.71 -4.05
C ALA A 595 41.27 -37.33 -5.20
N ARG A 596 41.44 -36.03 -5.50
CA ARG A 596 42.50 -35.57 -6.42
C ARG A 596 43.90 -35.85 -5.86
N LEU A 597 44.18 -35.47 -4.61
CA LEU A 597 45.48 -35.72 -3.97
C LEU A 597 45.81 -37.22 -3.86
N GLU A 598 44.80 -38.07 -3.66
CA GLU A 598 44.94 -39.52 -3.71
C GLU A 598 45.27 -40.03 -5.12
N LEU A 599 44.61 -39.51 -6.17
CA LEU A 599 44.92 -39.81 -7.57
C LEU A 599 46.33 -39.31 -7.97
N ASP A 600 46.72 -38.11 -7.54
CA ASP A 600 48.05 -37.54 -7.80
C ASP A 600 49.14 -38.40 -7.14
N MET A 601 48.95 -38.80 -5.88
CA MET A 601 49.84 -39.72 -5.15
C MET A 601 49.90 -41.11 -5.81
N LEU A 602 48.76 -41.66 -6.24
CA LEU A 602 48.72 -42.97 -6.92
C LEU A 602 49.40 -42.90 -8.29
N THR A 603 49.23 -41.81 -9.03
CA THR A 603 49.94 -41.54 -10.30
C THR A 603 51.44 -41.46 -10.05
N GLN A 604 51.89 -40.70 -9.04
CA GLN A 604 53.31 -40.61 -8.70
C GLN A 604 53.91 -41.97 -8.28
N LYS A 605 53.14 -42.82 -7.58
CA LYS A 605 53.55 -44.21 -7.29
C LYS A 605 53.65 -45.06 -8.55
N VAL A 606 52.73 -44.92 -9.51
CA VAL A 606 52.79 -45.62 -10.80
C VAL A 606 54.01 -45.18 -11.61
N GLU A 607 54.33 -43.89 -11.69
CA GLU A 607 55.55 -43.43 -12.37
C GLU A 607 56.82 -43.90 -11.65
N ALA A 608 56.89 -43.85 -10.32
CA ALA A 608 58.02 -44.40 -9.57
C ALA A 608 58.18 -45.92 -9.79
N HIS A 609 57.08 -46.68 -9.88
CA HIS A 609 57.13 -48.10 -10.21
C HIS A 609 57.53 -48.37 -11.67
N LYS A 610 57.16 -47.51 -12.63
CA LYS A 610 57.66 -47.57 -14.01
C LYS A 610 59.16 -47.27 -14.10
N GLU A 611 59.65 -46.26 -13.37
CA GLU A 611 61.08 -45.94 -13.29
C GLU A 611 61.89 -47.11 -12.73
N GLU A 612 61.46 -47.68 -11.60
CA GLU A 612 62.13 -48.83 -10.99
C GLU A 612 62.01 -50.10 -11.87
N PHE A 613 60.90 -50.30 -12.57
CA PHE A 613 60.75 -51.39 -13.54
C PHE A 613 61.73 -51.23 -14.71
N ALA A 614 61.84 -50.03 -15.32
CA ALA A 614 62.81 -49.76 -16.38
C ALA A 614 64.27 -49.86 -15.91
N ARG A 615 64.57 -49.45 -14.66
CA ARG A 615 65.89 -49.70 -14.02
C ARG A 615 66.15 -51.20 -13.84
N LEU A 616 65.14 -51.98 -13.47
CA LEU A 616 65.26 -53.43 -13.31
C LEU A 616 65.42 -54.15 -14.66
N GLU A 617 64.69 -53.73 -15.71
CA GLU A 617 64.87 -54.24 -17.07
C GLU A 617 66.26 -53.92 -17.62
N THR A 618 66.74 -52.68 -17.47
CA THR A 618 68.09 -52.29 -17.94
C THR A 618 69.21 -52.98 -17.18
N THR A 619 69.09 -53.17 -15.85
CA THR A 619 70.07 -53.96 -15.09
C THR A 619 69.97 -55.46 -15.37
N SER A 620 68.78 -56.00 -15.60
CA SER A 620 68.55 -57.41 -15.98
C SER A 620 69.15 -57.72 -17.36
N THR A 621 68.83 -56.92 -18.38
CA THR A 621 69.39 -57.06 -19.74
C THR A 621 70.91 -56.85 -19.77
N THR A 622 71.43 -55.88 -18.99
CA THR A 622 72.88 -55.73 -18.80
C THR A 622 73.49 -56.97 -18.14
N ARG A 623 72.80 -57.60 -17.16
CA ARG A 623 73.30 -58.80 -16.51
C ARG A 623 73.21 -60.05 -17.40
N ILE A 624 72.19 -60.15 -18.24
CA ILE A 624 72.04 -61.20 -19.25
C ILE A 624 73.19 -61.11 -20.25
N THR A 625 73.40 -59.95 -20.87
CA THR A 625 74.51 -59.75 -21.83
C THR A 625 75.90 -59.96 -21.22
N GLN A 626 76.11 -59.61 -19.94
CA GLN A 626 77.33 -59.99 -19.21
C GLN A 626 77.50 -61.50 -19.04
N LEU A 627 76.42 -62.24 -18.75
CA LEU A 627 76.45 -63.70 -18.58
C LEU A 627 76.60 -64.43 -19.92
N GLU A 628 76.00 -63.92 -20.99
CA GLU A 628 76.17 -64.40 -22.36
C GLU A 628 77.61 -64.19 -22.84
N ALA A 629 78.19 -63.00 -22.63
CA ALA A 629 79.58 -62.73 -22.94
C ALA A 629 80.55 -63.61 -22.12
N ALA A 630 80.26 -63.84 -20.82
CA ALA A 630 81.05 -64.74 -19.98
C ALA A 630 80.94 -66.21 -20.43
N LEU A 631 79.75 -66.66 -20.84
CA LEU A 631 79.56 -67.98 -21.45
C LEU A 631 80.31 -68.12 -22.77
N GLU A 632 80.36 -67.07 -23.59
CA GLU A 632 81.09 -67.11 -24.86
C GLU A 632 82.61 -67.12 -24.65
N VAL A 633 83.12 -66.41 -23.64
CA VAL A 633 84.53 -66.49 -23.22
C VAL A 633 84.87 -67.88 -22.69
N GLU A 634 84.09 -68.45 -21.77
CA GLU A 634 84.36 -69.80 -21.25
C GLU A 634 84.15 -70.89 -22.33
N ARG A 635 83.24 -70.70 -23.30
CA ARG A 635 83.14 -71.56 -24.49
C ARG A 635 84.36 -71.47 -25.39
N ASN A 636 84.89 -70.28 -25.64
CA ASN A 636 86.08 -70.12 -26.49
C ASN A 636 87.32 -70.71 -25.81
N LYS A 637 87.45 -70.52 -24.49
CA LYS A 637 88.44 -71.18 -23.65
C LYS A 637 88.26 -72.70 -23.58
N LEU A 638 87.02 -73.21 -23.65
CA LEU A 638 86.76 -74.65 -23.79
C LEU A 638 87.24 -75.15 -25.16
N LYS A 639 86.94 -74.44 -26.26
CA LYS A 639 87.48 -74.75 -27.61
C LYS A 639 89.01 -74.69 -27.65
N GLU A 640 89.62 -73.77 -26.91
CA GLU A 640 91.09 -73.69 -26.75
C GLU A 640 91.64 -74.91 -25.99
N TYR A 641 90.94 -75.40 -24.96
CA TYR A 641 91.29 -76.65 -24.28
C TYR A 641 91.04 -77.90 -25.15
N GLU A 642 89.95 -77.96 -25.91
CA GLU A 642 89.64 -79.04 -26.87
C GLU A 642 90.71 -79.08 -27.99
N LEU A 643 91.15 -77.92 -28.49
CA LEU A 643 92.25 -77.83 -29.45
C LEU A 643 93.59 -78.25 -28.82
N LEU A 644 93.87 -77.83 -27.58
CA LEU A 644 95.06 -78.25 -26.85
C LEU A 644 95.04 -79.76 -26.52
N GLU A 645 93.87 -80.35 -26.29
CA GLU A 645 93.67 -81.79 -26.10
C GLU A 645 93.95 -82.55 -27.41
N VAL A 646 93.49 -82.05 -28.56
CA VAL A 646 93.84 -82.60 -29.89
C VAL A 646 95.33 -82.46 -30.21
N ASP A 647 95.96 -81.33 -29.88
CA ASP A 647 97.40 -81.13 -30.04
C ASP A 647 98.22 -82.05 -29.10
N LEU A 648 97.73 -82.26 -27.87
CA LEU A 648 98.33 -83.18 -26.89
C LEU A 648 98.16 -84.64 -27.30
N ASP A 649 97.00 -85.04 -27.82
CA ASP A 649 96.78 -86.38 -28.39
C ASP A 649 97.67 -86.60 -29.61
N GLY A 650 97.84 -85.59 -30.47
CA GLY A 650 98.82 -85.61 -31.57
C GLY A 650 100.26 -85.81 -31.06
N ALA A 651 100.64 -85.11 -29.99
CA ALA A 651 101.94 -85.27 -29.36
C ALA A 651 102.11 -86.61 -28.61
N VAL A 652 101.03 -87.17 -28.04
CA VAL A 652 101.01 -88.48 -27.39
C VAL A 652 101.06 -89.60 -28.43
N VAL A 653 100.45 -89.45 -29.60
CA VAL A 653 100.63 -90.36 -30.75
C VAL A 653 102.07 -90.31 -31.24
N GLN A 654 102.67 -89.14 -31.45
CA GLN A 654 104.09 -89.01 -31.81
C GLN A 654 105.05 -89.57 -30.74
N THR A 655 104.73 -89.39 -29.46
CA THR A 655 105.52 -89.97 -28.35
C THR A 655 105.30 -91.48 -28.24
N GLY A 656 104.12 -91.96 -28.59
CA GLY A 656 103.77 -93.37 -28.72
C GLY A 656 104.53 -94.05 -29.86
N GLU A 657 104.67 -93.40 -31.02
CA GLU A 657 105.51 -93.88 -32.12
C GLU A 657 107.00 -93.96 -31.72
N ILE A 658 107.47 -93.13 -30.78
CA ILE A 658 108.82 -93.22 -30.20
C ILE A 658 108.92 -94.31 -29.11
N ALA A 659 107.81 -94.74 -28.53
CA ALA A 659 107.75 -95.78 -27.49
C ALA A 659 107.34 -97.18 -28.00
N ALA A 660 106.97 -97.31 -29.27
CA ALA A 660 106.39 -98.53 -29.85
C ALA A 660 107.36 -99.40 -30.69
N ASP A 661 108.58 -98.92 -30.97
CA ASP A 661 109.63 -99.72 -31.64
C ASP A 661 110.71 -100.17 -30.64
N GLY A 662 110.39 -101.21 -29.87
CA GLY A 662 111.19 -101.64 -28.71
C GLY A 662 110.73 -102.99 -28.13
N ALA A 663 110.78 -104.05 -28.95
CA ALA A 663 110.14 -105.32 -28.64
C ALA A 663 110.84 -106.19 -27.58
N ASP A 664 110.10 -106.45 -26.50
CA ASP A 664 109.89 -107.80 -25.93
C ASP A 664 111.13 -108.50 -25.27
N PRO A 665 111.05 -109.74 -24.73
CA PRO A 665 110.83 -109.87 -23.28
C PRO A 665 111.86 -110.71 -22.50
N ALA A 666 111.72 -110.69 -21.16
CA ALA A 666 111.95 -111.77 -20.17
C ALA A 666 112.75 -111.39 -18.90
N ASN A 667 112.34 -111.99 -17.78
CA ASN A 667 113.05 -112.16 -16.49
C ASN A 667 113.57 -110.91 -15.75
N GLY A 668 112.60 -110.25 -15.12
CA GLY A 668 112.74 -109.22 -14.09
C GLY A 668 113.65 -109.49 -12.89
N SER A 669 113.94 -108.39 -12.19
CA SER A 669 114.27 -108.35 -10.76
C SER A 669 113.85 -106.99 -10.17
N ALA A 670 113.39 -107.04 -8.93
CA ALA A 670 113.13 -106.00 -7.92
C ALA A 670 113.24 -104.47 -8.23
N ALA A 671 112.30 -103.75 -7.59
CA ALA A 671 112.40 -102.37 -7.06
C ALA A 671 112.33 -101.16 -8.01
N THR A 672 111.20 -100.45 -7.96
CA THR A 672 111.12 -98.96 -7.89
C THR A 672 109.74 -98.51 -7.36
N ASP A 673 109.33 -99.03 -6.20
CA ASP A 673 108.01 -98.78 -5.61
C ASP A 673 107.99 -97.46 -4.81
N SER A 674 108.21 -96.33 -5.49
CA SER A 674 108.52 -95.04 -4.82
C SER A 674 107.89 -93.80 -5.47
N LYS A 675 106.88 -93.97 -6.32
CA LYS A 675 106.01 -92.87 -6.81
C LYS A 675 104.53 -92.99 -6.41
N LEU A 676 104.12 -94.10 -5.80
CA LEU A 676 102.76 -94.30 -5.29
C LEU A 676 102.58 -93.87 -3.82
N GLN A 677 103.66 -93.75 -3.06
CA GLN A 677 103.60 -93.58 -1.60
C GLN A 677 103.29 -92.14 -1.14
N GLU A 678 103.43 -91.13 -2.01
CA GLU A 678 103.19 -89.72 -1.66
C GLU A 678 101.70 -89.38 -1.47
N VAL A 679 100.81 -90.10 -2.18
CA VAL A 679 99.35 -89.84 -2.19
C VAL A 679 98.64 -90.39 -0.93
N MET A 680 99.19 -91.41 -0.27
CA MET A 680 98.52 -92.11 0.86
C MET A 680 98.77 -91.52 2.25
N THR A 681 99.62 -90.50 2.39
CA THR A 681 100.09 -90.00 3.70
C THR A 681 99.10 -89.06 4.42
N THR A 682 98.06 -88.58 3.74
CA THR A 682 97.23 -87.43 4.17
C THR A 682 96.07 -87.76 5.11
N PHE A 683 95.69 -89.03 5.30
CA PHE A 683 94.47 -89.42 6.03
C PHE A 683 94.68 -90.05 7.43
N GLY A 684 95.92 -90.19 7.91
CA GLY A 684 96.26 -91.08 9.03
C GLY A 684 96.22 -90.55 10.48
N ALA A 685 95.91 -89.27 10.73
CA ALA A 685 96.26 -88.60 12.00
C ALA A 685 95.08 -88.11 12.87
N ILE A 686 94.58 -88.95 13.79
CA ILE A 686 93.66 -88.53 14.88
C ILE A 686 94.18 -88.98 16.27
N PRO A 687 94.95 -88.14 16.98
CA PRO A 687 95.36 -88.42 18.36
C PRO A 687 94.27 -88.13 19.40
N THR A 688 94.00 -89.07 20.31
CA THR A 688 93.01 -88.95 21.39
C THR A 688 93.63 -88.51 22.71
N THR A 689 93.72 -87.19 22.95
CA THR A 689 94.09 -86.64 24.28
C THR A 689 93.18 -85.49 24.71
N THR A 690 93.36 -85.03 25.97
CA THR A 690 92.54 -84.03 26.67
C THR A 690 92.22 -82.77 25.87
N LYS A 691 93.07 -82.36 24.93
CA LYS A 691 92.82 -81.24 24.00
C LYS A 691 91.50 -81.40 23.24
N ARG A 692 91.11 -82.62 22.83
CA ARG A 692 89.82 -82.89 22.17
C ARG A 692 88.63 -82.75 23.13
N ARG A 693 88.78 -83.12 24.41
CA ARG A 693 87.74 -82.93 25.43
C ARG A 693 87.58 -81.46 25.82
N PHE A 694 88.68 -80.72 25.95
CA PHE A 694 88.66 -79.27 26.13
C PHE A 694 88.04 -78.56 24.92
N GLN A 695 88.38 -78.96 23.70
CA GLN A 695 87.71 -78.50 22.48
C GLN A 695 86.22 -78.84 22.49
N GLN A 696 85.80 -80.03 22.96
CA GLN A 696 84.39 -80.38 23.08
C GLN A 696 83.66 -79.59 24.18
N SER A 697 84.27 -79.30 25.33
CA SER A 697 83.66 -78.43 26.35
C SER A 697 83.63 -76.97 25.91
N VAL A 698 84.64 -76.49 25.18
CA VAL A 698 84.64 -75.15 24.56
C VAL A 698 83.62 -75.07 23.43
N LEU A 699 83.46 -76.10 22.59
CA LEU A 699 82.41 -76.18 21.57
C LEU A 699 81.02 -76.31 22.19
N LEU A 700 80.88 -76.97 23.35
CA LEU A 700 79.62 -77.03 24.09
C LEU A 700 79.30 -75.68 24.73
N ALA A 701 80.28 -75.00 25.35
CA ALA A 701 80.11 -73.64 25.85
C ALA A 701 79.82 -72.65 24.71
N GLN A 702 80.49 -72.77 23.57
CA GLN A 702 80.20 -71.97 22.37
C GLN A 702 78.82 -72.29 21.79
N ARG A 703 78.34 -73.55 21.88
CA ARG A 703 76.98 -73.93 21.50
C ARG A 703 75.93 -73.38 22.47
N VAL A 704 76.20 -73.38 23.78
CA VAL A 704 75.33 -72.76 24.79
C VAL A 704 75.31 -71.24 24.64
N VAL A 705 76.45 -70.59 24.37
CA VAL A 705 76.50 -69.15 24.08
C VAL A 705 75.82 -68.82 22.75
N LYS A 706 75.89 -69.69 21.73
CA LYS A 706 75.09 -69.56 20.51
C LYS A 706 73.60 -69.69 20.80
N SER A 707 73.17 -70.76 21.48
CA SER A 707 71.75 -70.95 21.82
C SER A 707 71.21 -69.90 22.80
N GLN A 708 72.05 -69.30 23.65
CA GLN A 708 71.70 -68.15 24.48
C GLN A 708 71.56 -66.87 23.64
N ARG A 709 72.44 -66.63 22.67
CA ARG A 709 72.28 -65.51 21.72
C ARG A 709 71.05 -65.70 20.82
N GLU A 710 70.78 -66.92 20.39
CA GLU A 710 69.58 -67.29 19.64
C GLU A 710 68.32 -67.14 20.50
N ALA A 711 68.35 -67.54 21.79
CA ALA A 711 67.26 -67.31 22.74
C ALA A 711 67.01 -65.82 22.98
N ILE A 712 68.05 -65.02 23.24
CA ILE A 712 67.94 -63.56 23.41
C ILE A 712 67.40 -62.91 22.12
N ALA A 713 67.84 -63.35 20.94
CA ALA A 713 67.31 -62.85 19.67
C ALA A 713 65.86 -63.29 19.40
N LEU A 714 65.43 -64.44 19.92
CA LEU A 714 64.03 -64.88 19.89
C LEU A 714 63.16 -64.14 20.92
N GLU A 715 63.70 -63.83 22.10
CA GLU A 715 63.04 -62.97 23.09
C GLU A 715 62.88 -61.53 22.58
N GLN A 716 63.92 -60.98 21.94
CA GLN A 716 63.84 -59.68 21.25
C GLN A 716 62.72 -59.70 20.18
N LYS A 717 62.71 -60.69 19.28
CA LYS A 717 61.64 -60.87 18.29
C LYS A 717 60.26 -61.09 18.92
N LEU A 718 60.17 -61.76 20.06
CA LEU A 718 58.92 -61.93 20.80
C LEU A 718 58.43 -60.60 21.37
N THR A 719 59.32 -59.74 21.87
CA THR A 719 58.97 -58.38 22.30
C THR A 719 58.59 -57.48 21.13
N GLU A 720 59.31 -57.55 20.00
CA GLU A 720 58.98 -56.83 18.75
C GLU A 720 57.56 -57.22 18.28
N VAL A 721 57.29 -58.51 18.07
CA VAL A 721 55.97 -59.01 17.66
C VAL A 721 54.88 -58.72 18.69
N SER A 722 55.19 -58.73 20.00
CA SER A 722 54.22 -58.33 21.03
C SER A 722 53.91 -56.83 20.99
N ASN A 723 54.90 -55.98 20.67
CA ASN A 723 54.72 -54.53 20.51
C ASN A 723 53.96 -54.21 19.23
N GLU A 724 54.27 -54.89 18.11
CA GLU A 724 53.49 -54.81 16.86
C GLU A 724 52.04 -55.23 17.07
N ARG A 725 51.80 -56.36 17.75
CA ARG A 725 50.45 -56.79 18.15
C ARG A 725 49.74 -55.74 19.01
N GLY A 726 50.45 -55.09 19.93
CA GLY A 726 49.92 -53.99 20.73
C GLY A 726 49.52 -52.78 19.87
N ARG A 727 50.38 -52.39 18.93
CA ARG A 727 50.13 -51.29 17.98
C ARG A 727 48.92 -51.60 17.08
N LEU A 728 48.86 -52.81 16.52
CA LEU A 728 47.73 -53.27 15.70
C LEU A 728 46.43 -53.36 16.51
N GLN A 729 46.48 -53.73 17.79
CA GLN A 729 45.30 -53.68 18.67
C GLN A 729 44.82 -52.24 18.92
N GLN A 730 45.75 -51.29 19.11
CA GLN A 730 45.42 -49.86 19.21
C GLN A 730 44.82 -49.33 17.90
N GLU A 731 45.42 -49.65 16.75
CA GLU A 731 44.88 -49.31 15.42
C GLU A 731 43.47 -49.87 15.22
N VAL A 732 43.20 -51.12 15.61
CA VAL A 732 41.86 -51.73 15.53
C VAL A 732 40.86 -51.03 16.46
N ILE A 733 41.28 -50.57 17.64
CA ILE A 733 40.42 -49.79 18.55
C ILE A 733 40.13 -48.41 17.95
N GLU A 734 41.14 -47.72 17.42
CA GLU A 734 40.98 -46.45 16.72
C GLU A 734 40.09 -46.56 15.49
N LEU A 735 40.26 -47.60 14.65
CA LEU A 735 39.44 -47.83 13.48
C LEU A 735 37.99 -48.15 13.85
N LYS A 736 37.74 -48.87 14.95
CA LYS A 736 36.39 -49.06 15.50
C LYS A 736 35.78 -47.77 16.04
N ALA A 737 36.57 -46.91 16.70
CA ALA A 737 36.11 -45.60 17.14
C ALA A 737 35.78 -44.68 15.94
N LYS A 738 36.65 -44.64 14.92
CA LYS A 738 36.44 -43.92 13.66
C LYS A 738 35.18 -44.42 12.95
N LEU A 739 34.98 -45.74 12.85
CA LEU A 739 33.77 -46.35 12.30
C LEU A 739 32.50 -45.95 13.06
N ALA A 740 32.54 -45.92 14.41
CA ALA A 740 31.42 -45.44 15.22
C ALA A 740 31.11 -43.95 14.94
N THR A 741 32.13 -43.11 14.79
CA THR A 741 31.92 -41.69 14.40
C THR A 741 31.42 -41.51 12.97
N PHE A 742 31.69 -42.44 12.04
CA PHE A 742 31.06 -42.44 10.71
C PHE A 742 29.60 -42.93 10.75
N HIS A 743 29.25 -43.85 11.65
CA HIS A 743 27.88 -44.34 11.83
C HIS A 743 26.98 -43.31 12.54
N GLN A 744 27.53 -42.44 13.39
CA GLN A 744 26.76 -41.46 14.16
C GLN A 744 25.96 -40.46 13.28
N PRO A 745 26.53 -39.84 12.21
CA PRO A 745 25.76 -39.07 11.22
C PRO A 745 24.69 -39.89 10.49
N GLN A 746 24.96 -41.17 10.21
CA GLN A 746 24.00 -42.05 9.52
C GLN A 746 22.80 -42.37 10.41
N SER A 747 23.03 -42.72 11.68
CA SER A 747 21.95 -42.87 12.68
C SER A 747 21.14 -41.58 12.83
N TYR A 748 21.81 -40.42 12.93
CA TYR A 748 21.11 -39.13 13.04
C TYR A 748 20.28 -38.77 11.78
N LEU A 749 20.73 -39.19 10.59
CA LEU A 749 19.97 -39.03 9.34
C LEU A 749 18.76 -39.96 9.31
N ILE A 750 18.88 -41.21 9.77
CA ILE A 750 17.77 -42.17 9.90
C ILE A 750 16.74 -41.66 10.93
N ASP A 751 17.18 -41.15 12.08
CA ASP A 751 16.32 -40.50 13.09
C ASP A 751 15.61 -39.25 12.54
N LYS A 752 16.24 -38.51 11.63
CA LYS A 752 15.60 -37.37 10.94
C LYS A 752 14.61 -37.80 9.88
N LEU A 753 14.92 -38.84 9.11
CA LEU A 753 14.03 -39.40 8.08
C LEU A 753 12.77 -39.98 8.72
N THR A 754 12.90 -40.83 9.74
CA THR A 754 11.77 -41.43 10.45
C THR A 754 10.87 -40.40 11.14
N ARG A 755 11.43 -39.33 11.72
CA ARG A 755 10.63 -38.20 12.22
C ARG A 755 9.92 -37.45 11.11
N ARG A 756 10.56 -37.25 9.95
CA ARG A 756 9.94 -36.62 8.78
C ARG A 756 8.84 -37.47 8.15
N GLU A 757 8.98 -38.80 8.18
CA GLU A 757 7.94 -39.74 7.79
C GLU A 757 6.73 -39.67 8.74
N GLN A 758 6.96 -39.56 10.06
CA GLN A 758 5.89 -39.34 11.05
C GLN A 758 5.20 -37.98 10.88
N GLU A 759 5.97 -36.90 10.67
CA GLU A 759 5.43 -35.55 10.35
C GLU A 759 4.57 -35.59 9.07
N LEU A 760 5.03 -36.31 8.03
CA LEU A 760 4.33 -36.46 6.76
C LEU A 760 3.06 -37.33 6.89
N GLN A 761 3.10 -38.43 7.64
CA GLN A 761 1.91 -39.24 7.95
C GLN A 761 0.84 -38.42 8.68
N GLY A 762 1.25 -37.62 9.68
CA GLY A 762 0.34 -36.70 10.38
C GLY A 762 -0.22 -35.58 9.49
N ALA A 763 0.53 -35.12 8.49
CA ALA A 763 0.04 -34.17 7.49
C ALA A 763 -0.96 -34.81 6.52
N VAL A 764 -0.70 -36.05 6.07
CA VAL A 764 -1.61 -36.81 5.19
C VAL A 764 -2.94 -37.11 5.87
N GLN A 765 -2.95 -37.48 7.16
CA GLN A 765 -4.18 -37.68 7.93
C GLN A 765 -5.02 -36.39 7.97
N ARG A 766 -4.42 -35.24 8.34
CA ARG A 766 -5.12 -33.94 8.35
C ARG A 766 -5.66 -33.54 6.97
N TYR A 767 -4.94 -33.87 5.90
CA TYR A 767 -5.42 -33.64 4.54
C TYR A 767 -6.66 -34.49 4.23
N GLN A 768 -6.66 -35.77 4.64
CA GLN A 768 -7.83 -36.67 4.49
C GLN A 768 -9.03 -36.17 5.32
N ASP A 769 -8.81 -35.73 6.56
CA ASP A 769 -9.87 -35.14 7.41
C ASP A 769 -10.51 -33.90 6.76
N VAL A 770 -9.69 -32.97 6.27
CA VAL A 770 -10.17 -31.75 5.58
C VAL A 770 -10.82 -32.10 4.24
N GLN A 771 -10.34 -33.12 3.53
CA GLN A 771 -10.97 -33.61 2.30
C GLN A 771 -12.35 -34.23 2.59
N ALA A 772 -12.52 -34.95 3.70
CA ALA A 772 -13.81 -35.47 4.14
C ALA A 772 -14.79 -34.34 4.55
N GLN A 773 -14.31 -33.32 5.28
CA GLN A 773 -15.11 -32.13 5.62
C GLN A 773 -15.56 -31.37 4.36
N LEU A 774 -14.68 -31.22 3.37
CA LEU A 774 -15.04 -30.63 2.07
C LEU A 774 -16.04 -31.46 1.27
N GLN A 775 -16.05 -32.80 1.43
CA GLN A 775 -17.08 -33.65 0.83
C GLN A 775 -18.43 -33.49 1.55
N GLN A 776 -18.44 -33.45 2.88
CA GLN A 776 -19.63 -33.19 3.70
C GLN A 776 -20.28 -31.84 3.33
N LEU A 777 -19.49 -30.76 3.36
CA LEU A 777 -19.98 -29.41 3.02
C LEU A 777 -20.50 -29.32 1.56
N ARG A 778 -19.92 -30.09 0.63
CA ARG A 778 -20.44 -30.22 -0.75
C ARG A 778 -21.77 -30.98 -0.81
N THR A 779 -21.99 -31.97 0.04
CA THR A 779 -23.30 -32.64 0.13
C THR A 779 -24.36 -31.76 0.79
N GLU A 780 -24.02 -31.00 1.84
CA GLU A 780 -24.91 -30.02 2.46
C GLU A 780 -25.30 -28.91 1.49
N TYR A 781 -24.33 -28.34 0.76
CA TYR A 781 -24.60 -27.35 -0.28
C TYR A 781 -25.54 -27.89 -1.37
N ARG A 782 -25.36 -29.14 -1.80
CA ARG A 782 -26.24 -29.78 -2.79
C ARG A 782 -27.66 -29.97 -2.25
N GLN A 783 -27.81 -30.41 -1.01
CA GLN A 783 -29.12 -30.52 -0.34
C GLN A 783 -29.83 -29.15 -0.22
N LEU A 784 -29.08 -28.09 0.10
CA LEU A 784 -29.62 -26.72 0.12
C LEU A 784 -30.02 -26.23 -1.29
N GLN A 785 -29.28 -26.60 -2.33
CA GLN A 785 -29.61 -26.30 -3.73
C GLN A 785 -30.88 -27.04 -4.19
N GLU A 786 -31.05 -28.31 -3.79
CA GLU A 786 -32.25 -29.12 -4.04
C GLU A 786 -33.47 -28.60 -3.26
N ALA A 787 -33.28 -28.15 -2.01
CA ALA A 787 -34.32 -27.48 -1.24
C ALA A 787 -34.76 -26.15 -1.88
N ASN A 788 -33.80 -25.36 -2.40
CA ASN A 788 -34.08 -24.10 -3.07
C ASN A 788 -34.84 -24.31 -4.39
N SER A 789 -34.45 -25.28 -5.24
CA SER A 789 -35.19 -25.59 -6.48
C SER A 789 -36.58 -26.16 -6.20
N SER A 790 -36.75 -26.94 -5.12
CA SER A 790 -38.08 -27.37 -4.62
C SER A 790 -38.96 -26.18 -4.21
N LEU A 791 -38.41 -25.21 -3.45
CA LEU A 791 -39.13 -23.99 -3.06
C LEU A 791 -39.47 -23.11 -4.26
N GLN A 792 -38.58 -23.00 -5.26
CA GLN A 792 -38.86 -22.29 -6.51
C GLN A 792 -40.00 -22.96 -7.29
N SER A 793 -40.03 -24.29 -7.38
CA SER A 793 -41.12 -25.05 -8.00
C SER A 793 -42.45 -24.85 -7.25
N GLN A 794 -42.44 -24.87 -5.92
CA GLN A 794 -43.62 -24.58 -5.10
C GLN A 794 -44.13 -23.14 -5.31
N LEU A 795 -43.22 -22.16 -5.37
CA LEU A 795 -43.56 -20.76 -5.65
C LEU A 795 -44.14 -20.60 -7.06
N GLN A 796 -43.59 -21.29 -8.07
CA GLN A 796 -44.13 -21.30 -9.43
C GLN A 796 -45.54 -21.91 -9.49
N GLN A 797 -45.81 -22.98 -8.73
CA GLN A 797 -47.15 -23.56 -8.58
C GLN A 797 -48.14 -22.63 -7.84
N LEU A 798 -47.67 -21.84 -6.88
CA LEU A 798 -48.49 -20.82 -6.22
C LEU A 798 -48.79 -19.64 -7.16
N LEU A 799 -47.83 -19.24 -7.99
CA LEU A 799 -48.04 -18.24 -9.04
C LEU A 799 -48.98 -18.72 -10.14
N SER A 800 -48.89 -20.00 -10.57
CA SER A 800 -49.84 -20.56 -11.55
C SER A 800 -51.26 -20.61 -10.97
N ARG A 801 -51.42 -21.13 -9.74
CA ARG A 801 -52.72 -21.13 -9.02
C ARG A 801 -53.28 -19.73 -8.81
N ARG A 802 -52.43 -18.71 -8.62
CA ARG A 802 -52.85 -17.31 -8.59
C ARG A 802 -53.35 -16.85 -9.97
N GLY A 803 -52.64 -17.20 -11.04
CA GLY A 803 -53.11 -16.96 -12.42
C GLY A 803 -54.45 -17.63 -12.71
N ASP A 804 -54.64 -18.87 -12.28
CA ASP A 804 -55.91 -19.60 -12.38
C ASP A 804 -57.03 -18.89 -11.60
N LEU A 805 -56.74 -18.41 -10.39
CA LEU A 805 -57.68 -17.63 -9.57
C LEU A 805 -58.00 -16.26 -10.17
N ASP A 806 -57.03 -15.59 -10.79
CA ASP A 806 -57.24 -14.29 -11.44
C ASP A 806 -57.99 -14.46 -12.79
N ALA A 807 -57.81 -15.57 -13.50
CA ALA A 807 -58.64 -15.99 -14.64
C ALA A 807 -60.07 -16.40 -14.21
N LEU A 808 -60.23 -17.03 -13.05
CA LEU A 808 -61.54 -17.28 -12.42
C LEU A 808 -62.24 -15.97 -12.03
N LYS A 809 -61.51 -14.97 -11.50
CA LYS A 809 -62.07 -13.62 -11.27
C LYS A 809 -62.50 -12.97 -12.58
N ALA A 810 -61.69 -13.03 -13.63
CA ALA A 810 -62.02 -12.45 -14.93
C ALA A 810 -63.24 -13.13 -15.58
N THR A 811 -63.38 -14.45 -15.48
CA THR A 811 -64.58 -15.16 -15.98
C THR A 811 -65.81 -14.89 -15.10
N VAL A 812 -65.68 -14.76 -13.78
CA VAL A 812 -66.76 -14.31 -12.90
C VAL A 812 -67.16 -12.85 -13.16
N GLN A 813 -66.21 -11.97 -13.51
CA GLN A 813 -66.49 -10.60 -13.96
C GLN A 813 -67.26 -10.62 -15.27
N LEU A 814 -66.79 -11.33 -16.31
CA LEU A 814 -67.50 -11.48 -17.58
C LEU A 814 -68.92 -12.06 -17.41
N LEU A 815 -69.12 -13.01 -16.50
CA LEU A 815 -70.44 -13.54 -16.15
C LEU A 815 -71.30 -12.50 -15.42
N ARG A 816 -70.72 -11.74 -14.49
CA ARG A 816 -71.40 -10.66 -13.74
C ARG A 816 -71.81 -9.50 -14.64
N ASP A 817 -70.98 -9.15 -15.62
CA ASP A 817 -71.29 -8.13 -16.63
C ASP A 817 -72.40 -8.63 -17.54
N ARG A 818 -72.31 -9.88 -18.01
CA ARG A 818 -73.33 -10.53 -18.84
C ARG A 818 -74.69 -10.72 -18.13
N ILE A 819 -74.69 -10.84 -16.80
CA ILE A 819 -75.91 -10.87 -15.96
C ILE A 819 -76.49 -9.46 -15.77
N GLN A 820 -75.64 -8.43 -15.65
CA GLN A 820 -76.09 -7.03 -15.62
C GLN A 820 -76.68 -6.58 -16.97
N THR A 821 -76.17 -7.08 -18.10
CA THR A 821 -76.73 -6.83 -19.44
C THR A 821 -77.93 -7.75 -19.75
N THR A 822 -79.04 -7.57 -19.05
CA THR A 822 -80.28 -8.32 -19.31
C THR A 822 -81.29 -7.55 -20.18
N ASN A 823 -81.62 -8.15 -21.33
CA ASN A 823 -82.78 -7.86 -22.20
C ASN A 823 -82.71 -6.60 -23.12
N PRO A 824 -83.39 -6.60 -24.29
CA PRO A 824 -82.99 -7.43 -25.45
C PRO A 824 -83.13 -6.75 -26.84
N GLN A 825 -82.38 -7.21 -27.87
CA GLN A 825 -82.96 -7.54 -29.20
C GLN A 825 -82.02 -8.27 -30.21
N LYS A 826 -82.57 -9.32 -30.83
CA LYS A 826 -82.49 -9.75 -32.24
C LYS A 826 -81.17 -9.83 -33.06
N GLN A 827 -80.92 -11.07 -33.54
CA GLN A 827 -80.61 -11.47 -34.94
C GLN A 827 -79.21 -11.11 -35.55
N GLN A 828 -78.59 -11.87 -36.46
CA GLN A 828 -78.66 -13.30 -36.93
C GLN A 828 -77.28 -13.68 -37.59
N PRO A 829 -77.01 -14.93 -38.09
CA PRO A 829 -75.65 -15.51 -38.00
C PRO A 829 -74.94 -15.83 -39.36
N PRO A 830 -74.36 -17.01 -39.68
CA PRO A 830 -72.96 -17.11 -40.17
C PRO A 830 -72.83 -17.73 -41.60
N PRO A 831 -71.61 -18.10 -42.08
CA PRO A 831 -71.14 -19.49 -41.89
C PRO A 831 -69.60 -19.76 -41.85
N ARG A 832 -69.24 -20.89 -41.21
CA ARG A 832 -68.25 -21.99 -41.51
C ARG A 832 -67.05 -21.74 -42.49
N SER A 833 -65.92 -22.50 -42.47
CA SER A 833 -65.82 -23.98 -42.30
C SER A 833 -64.40 -24.59 -42.07
N TYR A 834 -64.36 -25.81 -41.47
CA TYR A 834 -63.39 -26.95 -41.59
C TYR A 834 -61.86 -26.74 -41.32
N GLN A 835 -61.26 -27.36 -40.28
CA GLN A 835 -60.72 -28.76 -40.08
C GLN A 835 -59.30 -28.98 -40.70
N ALA A 836 -58.22 -29.33 -39.97
CA ALA A 836 -57.86 -30.56 -39.20
C ALA A 836 -57.29 -31.71 -40.12
N PRO A 837 -56.63 -32.83 -39.67
CA PRO A 837 -56.41 -33.40 -38.30
C PRO A 837 -55.01 -34.13 -38.05
N MET A 838 -54.92 -34.98 -36.99
CA MET A 838 -53.96 -36.13 -36.75
C MET A 838 -52.48 -35.83 -36.34
N ALA A 839 -51.67 -36.67 -35.64
CA ALA A 839 -51.76 -37.95 -34.85
C ALA A 839 -50.34 -38.27 -34.23
N GLN A 840 -49.99 -39.22 -33.32
CA GLN A 840 -50.61 -40.10 -32.29
C GLN A 840 -49.51 -40.61 -31.27
N ALA A 841 -49.57 -41.83 -30.69
CA ALA A 841 -48.66 -42.42 -29.66
C ALA A 841 -47.81 -43.63 -30.21
N SER A 842 -47.18 -44.61 -29.52
CA SER A 842 -47.12 -45.23 -28.14
C SER A 842 -46.07 -46.40 -28.16
N ASP A 843 -45.58 -47.10 -27.12
CA ASP A 843 -45.37 -46.98 -25.64
C ASP A 843 -44.69 -48.31 -25.11
N PHE A 844 -44.36 -48.47 -23.79
CA PHE A 844 -43.82 -49.67 -23.08
C PHE A 844 -42.36 -50.16 -23.41
N SER A 845 -41.63 -51.02 -22.64
CA SER A 845 -41.47 -51.28 -21.17
C SER A 845 -40.35 -52.32 -20.80
N ARG A 846 -39.57 -52.05 -19.71
CA ARG A 846 -39.15 -52.96 -18.58
C ARG A 846 -38.17 -54.19 -18.70
N ALA A 847 -37.01 -54.09 -18.00
CA ALA A 847 -36.24 -55.12 -17.20
C ALA A 847 -35.54 -56.35 -17.89
N GLN A 848 -34.60 -57.17 -17.33
CA GLN A 848 -33.84 -57.25 -16.04
C GLN A 848 -32.60 -58.23 -16.12
N THR A 849 -31.59 -58.15 -15.21
CA THR A 849 -30.60 -59.21 -14.76
C THR A 849 -29.59 -59.83 -15.78
N THR A 850 -28.37 -60.37 -15.48
CA THR A 850 -27.51 -60.57 -14.26
C THR A 850 -26.04 -61.02 -14.62
N LYS A 851 -25.05 -60.75 -13.74
CA LYS A 851 -23.75 -61.49 -13.50
C LYS A 851 -22.68 -61.51 -14.63
N ASP A 852 -21.36 -61.63 -14.40
CA ASP A 852 -20.46 -61.53 -13.21
C ASP A 852 -18.99 -61.24 -13.65
N ASP A 853 -18.10 -60.94 -12.68
CA ASP A 853 -16.61 -61.04 -12.66
C ASP A 853 -15.67 -60.18 -13.56
N ALA A 854 -15.13 -59.11 -12.92
CA ALA A 854 -13.73 -59.03 -12.42
C ALA A 854 -12.71 -57.99 -12.97
N VAL A 855 -11.83 -57.57 -12.04
CA VAL A 855 -10.55 -56.82 -12.14
C VAL A 855 -10.58 -55.28 -12.28
N ASP A 856 -10.23 -54.63 -11.17
CA ASP A 856 -9.82 -53.23 -10.95
C ASP A 856 -8.30 -53.03 -11.25
N PRO A 857 -7.69 -51.80 -11.19
CA PRO A 857 -8.26 -50.45 -11.11
C PRO A 857 -7.52 -49.42 -12.03
N ILE A 858 -7.61 -48.12 -11.66
CA ILE A 858 -6.76 -46.94 -11.98
C ILE A 858 -7.38 -45.93 -12.95
N ALA A 859 -7.59 -44.71 -12.43
CA ALA A 859 -7.91 -43.51 -13.21
C ALA A 859 -7.05 -42.32 -12.74
N SER A 860 -6.26 -41.75 -13.66
CA SER A 860 -5.74 -40.37 -13.59
C SER A 860 -5.23 -39.95 -14.97
N PRO A 861 -5.51 -38.72 -15.46
CA PRO A 861 -5.22 -38.32 -16.83
C PRO A 861 -3.90 -37.53 -16.99
N PRO A 862 -3.28 -37.55 -18.18
CA PRO A 862 -2.33 -36.53 -18.60
C PRO A 862 -3.02 -35.33 -19.27
N ILE A 863 -2.39 -34.17 -19.16
CA ILE A 863 -2.77 -32.91 -19.84
C ILE A 863 -2.18 -32.90 -21.26
N ILE A 864 -2.88 -32.33 -22.25
CA ILE A 864 -2.29 -31.55 -23.37
C ILE A 864 -3.40 -30.79 -24.14
N SER A 865 -3.05 -29.60 -24.63
CA SER A 865 -3.85 -28.73 -25.52
C SER A 865 -3.18 -28.69 -26.90
N PRO A 866 -3.93 -28.61 -28.02
CA PRO A 866 -3.85 -27.36 -28.80
C PRO A 866 -5.09 -26.94 -29.61
N PHE A 867 -5.18 -25.62 -29.83
CA PHE A 867 -5.70 -24.88 -31.01
C PHE A 867 -6.42 -25.63 -32.15
N ALA A 868 -7.59 -25.11 -32.56
CA ALA A 868 -7.78 -24.54 -33.93
C ALA A 868 -9.01 -23.61 -34.09
N LYS A 869 -8.79 -22.55 -34.87
CA LYS A 869 -9.66 -21.44 -35.29
C LYS A 869 -10.98 -21.82 -36.00
N VAL A 870 -12.05 -21.03 -35.77
CA VAL A 870 -12.99 -20.52 -36.82
C VAL A 870 -13.36 -19.06 -36.47
N SER A 871 -13.71 -18.23 -37.47
CA SER A 871 -13.88 -16.77 -37.37
C SER A 871 -15.33 -16.31 -37.10
N PRO A 872 -15.56 -15.08 -36.57
CA PRO A 872 -16.89 -14.47 -36.40
C PRO A 872 -17.43 -13.81 -37.68
N PRO A 873 -18.76 -13.72 -37.84
CA PRO A 873 -19.43 -12.42 -38.08
C PRO A 873 -20.89 -12.38 -37.54
N PRO A 874 -21.67 -11.29 -37.72
CA PRO A 874 -21.34 -9.85 -37.70
C PRO A 874 -22.19 -9.09 -36.64
N SER A 875 -21.94 -7.78 -36.48
CA SER A 875 -22.88 -6.89 -35.78
C SER A 875 -24.12 -6.59 -36.65
N ILE A 876 -25.32 -6.63 -36.06
CA ILE A 876 -26.52 -5.97 -36.61
C ILE A 876 -27.10 -5.07 -35.52
N ALA A 877 -27.17 -3.77 -35.82
CA ALA A 877 -27.87 -2.78 -34.99
C ALA A 877 -29.32 -2.59 -35.46
N SER A 878 -30.10 -1.91 -34.63
CA SER A 878 -31.52 -1.54 -34.78
C SER A 878 -32.01 -1.23 -36.20
N LYS A 879 -33.22 -1.72 -36.54
CA LYS A 879 -34.22 -1.04 -37.38
C LYS A 879 -35.61 -1.67 -37.26
N MET A 880 -36.64 -0.84 -37.09
CA MET A 880 -38.05 -1.16 -37.33
C MET A 880 -38.57 -0.20 -38.40
N THR A 881 -39.11 -0.71 -39.53
CA THR A 881 -39.62 0.12 -40.63
C THR A 881 -40.68 -0.57 -41.48
N GLN A 882 -41.95 -0.11 -41.36
CA GLN A 882 -42.97 0.00 -42.44
C GLN A 882 -43.39 -1.33 -43.16
N PRO A 883 -44.26 -1.36 -44.21
CA PRO A 883 -45.10 -0.36 -44.92
C PRO A 883 -46.62 -0.76 -44.91
N PRO A 884 -47.58 -0.37 -45.83
CA PRO A 884 -47.52 0.47 -47.04
C PRO A 884 -48.70 1.48 -47.30
N THR A 885 -48.62 2.09 -48.50
CA THR A 885 -49.46 3.03 -49.29
C THR A 885 -50.94 2.61 -49.57
N PRO A 886 -51.88 3.47 -50.12
CA PRO A 886 -51.65 4.44 -51.24
C PRO A 886 -52.45 5.79 -51.34
N ILE A 887 -51.91 6.73 -52.14
CA ILE A 887 -52.55 7.68 -53.11
C ILE A 887 -53.75 8.53 -52.58
N ARG A 888 -53.76 9.90 -52.60
CA ARG A 888 -53.51 10.84 -53.72
C ARG A 888 -53.29 12.31 -53.25
N GLN A 889 -52.73 13.15 -54.15
CA GLN A 889 -52.83 14.63 -54.37
C GLN A 889 -53.77 15.48 -53.44
N LYS A 890 -53.51 16.78 -53.13
CA LYS A 890 -52.51 17.77 -53.65
C LYS A 890 -52.37 19.01 -52.70
N ASP A 891 -51.29 19.77 -52.90
CA ASP A 891 -51.05 21.23 -52.73
C ASP A 891 -51.38 22.03 -51.42
N ASP A 892 -50.35 22.84 -51.06
CA ASP A 892 -50.37 24.28 -50.69
C ASP A 892 -50.58 24.88 -49.27
N LEU A 893 -49.55 25.66 -48.89
CA LEU A 893 -49.53 27.04 -48.34
C LEU A 893 -50.10 27.42 -46.94
N ARG A 894 -49.13 27.65 -46.03
CA ARG A 894 -48.94 28.88 -45.19
C ARG A 894 -50.02 29.27 -44.14
N PRO A 895 -49.73 30.21 -43.21
CA PRO A 895 -50.50 30.39 -41.97
C PRO A 895 -51.45 31.60 -41.97
N ALA A 896 -52.45 31.57 -41.09
CA ALA A 896 -53.14 32.76 -40.57
C ALA A 896 -53.77 32.54 -39.17
N SER A 897 -53.56 33.54 -38.32
CA SER A 897 -54.45 34.25 -37.39
C SER A 897 -55.79 33.68 -36.88
N GLU A 898 -56.15 34.20 -35.69
CA GLU A 898 -57.52 34.45 -35.17
C GLU A 898 -58.36 33.20 -34.78
N ALA A 899 -58.89 33.11 -33.55
CA ALA A 899 -60.00 33.87 -32.94
C ALA A 899 -61.38 33.43 -33.50
N SER A 900 -62.49 33.38 -32.74
CA SER A 900 -62.79 33.94 -31.41
C SER A 900 -63.72 33.04 -30.60
N SER A 901 -63.91 33.40 -29.32
CA SER A 901 -65.22 33.42 -28.60
C SER A 901 -66.17 32.21 -28.57
N SER A 902 -66.64 31.94 -27.34
CA SER A 902 -68.05 31.66 -26.98
C SER A 902 -68.71 30.35 -27.41
N SER A 903 -69.59 29.73 -26.60
CA SER A 903 -69.92 29.90 -25.17
C SER A 903 -70.85 28.77 -24.72
N SER A 904 -71.25 28.76 -23.43
CA SER A 904 -72.63 28.47 -22.94
C SER A 904 -73.37 27.16 -23.35
N SER A 905 -74.05 26.42 -22.48
CA SER A 905 -74.39 26.62 -21.05
C SER A 905 -75.33 25.50 -20.57
N ILE A 906 -75.36 25.22 -19.25
CA ILE A 906 -76.58 24.86 -18.46
C ILE A 906 -77.22 23.46 -18.81
N SER A 907 -77.72 22.61 -17.90
CA SER A 907 -78.51 22.86 -16.68
C SER A 907 -78.50 21.73 -15.62
N SER A 908 -78.84 22.10 -14.38
CA SER A 908 -79.66 21.39 -13.35
C SER A 908 -79.56 19.85 -13.21
N ALA A 909 -79.16 19.24 -12.08
CA ALA A 909 -79.70 19.32 -10.70
C ALA A 909 -81.13 18.71 -10.55
N PRO A 910 -81.53 18.06 -9.42
CA PRO A 910 -81.31 18.56 -8.04
C PRO A 910 -81.13 17.54 -6.86
N ARG A 911 -80.67 18.08 -5.70
CA ARG A 911 -81.13 17.91 -4.28
C ARG A 911 -81.49 16.51 -3.71
N TRP A 912 -81.17 16.11 -2.47
CA TRP A 912 -80.47 16.67 -1.28
C TRP A 912 -79.83 15.45 -0.48
N TYR A 913 -79.37 15.42 0.79
CA TYR A 913 -79.26 16.36 1.94
C TYR A 913 -78.20 15.89 2.98
N THR A 914 -77.43 16.84 3.58
CA THR A 914 -76.63 16.69 4.85
C THR A 914 -75.51 15.60 4.92
N LYS A 915 -74.42 15.72 5.69
CA LYS A 915 -73.95 16.78 6.63
C LYS A 915 -72.40 16.76 6.80
N LEU A 916 -71.85 17.93 7.13
CA LEU A 916 -70.63 18.22 7.92
C LEU A 916 -69.19 18.05 7.35
N ARG A 917 -68.46 19.19 7.50
CA ARG A 917 -67.03 19.36 7.80
C ARG A 917 -65.99 19.01 6.72
N GLY A 918 -65.70 19.99 5.87
CA GLY A 918 -64.46 20.08 5.08
C GLY A 918 -63.34 20.88 5.77
N PRO A 919 -62.18 21.04 5.09
CA PRO A 919 -61.02 21.82 5.56
C PRO A 919 -61.01 23.25 5.01
N ALA A 920 -60.17 24.12 5.57
CA ALA A 920 -59.54 25.25 4.86
C ALA A 920 -58.43 25.88 5.72
N GLN A 921 -57.22 26.06 5.16
CA GLN A 921 -56.35 27.17 5.54
C GLN A 921 -55.44 27.54 4.37
N GLN A 922 -55.78 28.64 3.69
CA GLN A 922 -54.97 29.28 2.67
C GLN A 922 -55.42 30.73 2.58
N GLN A 923 -54.49 31.69 2.71
CA GLN A 923 -54.44 32.90 1.88
C GLN A 923 -53.24 33.78 2.25
N GLN A 924 -52.70 34.47 1.25
CA GLN A 924 -51.87 35.65 1.42
C GLN A 924 -52.75 36.90 1.38
N ALA A 925 -52.25 37.99 1.97
CA ALA A 925 -52.53 39.38 1.62
C ALA A 925 -54.01 39.84 1.51
N ARG A 926 -54.45 40.57 2.54
CA ARG A 926 -54.46 42.03 2.39
C ARG A 926 -53.55 42.65 3.44
#